data_AF-A0A6J0W4S8-F1
#
_entry.id   AF-A0A6J0W4S8-F1
#
_cell.length_a   1.000
_cell.length_b   1.000
_cell.length_c   1.000
_cell.angle_alpha   90.00
_cell.angle_beta   90.00
_cell.angle_gamma   90.00
#
_symmetry.space_group_name_H-M   'P 1'
#
loop_
_entity.id
_entity.type
_entity.pdbx_description
1 polymer ?
#
loop_
_entity_poly.entity_id
_entity_poly.type
_entity_poly.pdbx_seq_one_letter_code
_entity_poly.pdbx_strand_id
1 'polypeptide(L)'
;MEMGSEEEKWEKLDAEFDHFVVDMKPFVLKLPHRSERQRCALWIRKLCEPSGTGTGIQGRKNRNLYAKLLLHMLRRGVLEGPFTQRPEPGTLRALPSYMSIYFDEPNPAQAKGSSPDGLPDWVVGELGTSEHRCSESRELSPGEDYSLVQSPTDVHREQCIAKFQTRSQSMSPTRREDGRIITPKDCDIHLKKSPLSLDDSDMETRLNSWNLGLDMKTKLMEAKYHEEKLKLQQKHDADVQKILERKNNEIEEMKTLYKKKQSETEETIRKLEKKVQTLVRECQVIRETKDNQIAELKKICEQSTESLNNDWEKKLHNAVAEMEKEKFELQKQHTENIQELLEDTNVRLNKMEGEYVAQMQSTNQMIKELESRVQQLTGEAENSNLQKQKLIQEKLELERCYQITCNELQEVKARYCLRRNTLHKEKDHLISDYEQNLKLLQTKYDADVNLLKKEHALSASKASGVIKELEQNVCQLKQQLQESELQRKQQLKDQENKFQMERSHLKRTFEKKIHDLQSELDKEKEDAQKKIHRLEEALKEKEEQLTRVSEGQRLQAQQADAALEEFKRQVELNSEKVYAEMKEQMEKVEADLTRSKSLREKQSKEFLWQLDDVKQRYEQQIVELKLEHEQEKTHLLQQHNAEKESLVRDHEREVGDLENQLRAANMEHENQIQESKKRDSQVLADMEAQVHKLREELVSVNSQRKQQLVELGLLREEEKQRATRDHEAAVSKLKAESEKMRLELKKTHAAEAQLTLEKANSRLKQIEKEYTQKLAKSSQVIAELQGTVSSLREDSSRQQLAAERRLQDVVRKFEDEKLQLIRENERAVQALREELENRSKQVRSMEKKLQQKELESQEQITYIRQEYETKFKGLMPASLRQELEDTISSLKSQVNFLQKRASVLQDELTAYQSRR
;
A
#
# COMPACT_ATOMS: atom_id res chain seq x y z
N MET A 1 -3.01 -24.26 39.06
CA MET A 1 -4.27 -23.65 38.57
C MET A 1 -4.33 -23.84 37.06
N GLU A 2 -5.43 -24.17 36.40
CA GLU A 2 -6.79 -24.56 36.85
C GLU A 2 -7.31 -25.72 35.96
N MET A 3 -8.15 -26.61 36.51
CA MET A 3 -8.96 -27.56 35.73
C MET A 3 -10.33 -27.78 36.41
N GLY A 4 -11.11 -26.70 36.57
CA GLY A 4 -12.52 -26.80 36.98
C GLY A 4 -13.35 -27.48 35.89
N SER A 5 -14.11 -28.52 36.26
CA SER A 5 -14.77 -29.44 35.31
C SER A 5 -15.82 -28.74 34.43
N GLU A 6 -16.14 -29.34 33.28
CA GLU A 6 -17.26 -28.84 32.47
C GLU A 6 -18.62 -29.00 33.17
N GLU A 7 -18.73 -29.97 34.09
CA GLU A 7 -19.94 -30.29 34.83
C GLU A 7 -20.34 -29.13 35.75
N GLU A 8 -19.39 -28.54 36.48
CA GLU A 8 -19.61 -27.34 37.30
C GLU A 8 -20.08 -26.13 36.44
N LYS A 9 -19.59 -26.03 35.20
CA LYS A 9 -20.01 -25.01 34.22
C LYS A 9 -21.41 -25.29 33.65
N TRP A 10 -21.87 -26.54 33.68
CA TRP A 10 -23.24 -26.91 33.33
C TRP A 10 -24.19 -26.61 34.48
N GLU A 11 -23.84 -26.99 35.71
CA GLU A 11 -24.62 -26.68 36.92
C GLU A 11 -24.81 -25.17 37.10
N LYS A 12 -23.76 -24.36 36.93
CA LYS A 12 -23.86 -22.89 36.97
C LYS A 12 -24.81 -22.32 35.91
N LEU A 13 -24.85 -22.89 34.71
CA LEU A 13 -25.78 -22.46 33.64
C LEU A 13 -27.20 -23.00 33.81
N ASP A 14 -27.39 -24.17 34.41
CA ASP A 14 -28.71 -24.72 34.72
C ASP A 14 -29.33 -23.98 35.94
N ALA A 15 -28.53 -23.61 36.94
CA ALA A 15 -28.95 -22.76 38.06
C ALA A 15 -29.30 -21.32 37.64
N GLU A 16 -28.53 -20.70 36.73
CA GLU A 16 -28.87 -19.38 36.15
C GLU A 16 -30.24 -19.42 35.43
N PHE A 17 -30.50 -20.53 34.72
CA PHE A 17 -31.77 -20.73 34.01
C PHE A 17 -32.96 -20.85 34.97
N ASP A 18 -32.85 -21.67 36.01
CA ASP A 18 -33.91 -21.84 36.99
C ASP A 18 -34.23 -20.52 37.71
N HIS A 19 -33.22 -19.70 37.99
CA HIS A 19 -33.41 -18.36 38.52
C HIS A 19 -34.26 -17.48 37.57
N PHE A 20 -33.94 -17.43 36.27
CA PHE A 20 -34.76 -16.71 35.28
C PHE A 20 -36.19 -17.25 35.16
N VAL A 21 -36.40 -18.57 35.25
CA VAL A 21 -37.73 -19.18 35.17
C VAL A 21 -38.58 -18.85 36.40
N VAL A 22 -37.99 -18.84 37.60
CA VAL A 22 -38.65 -18.37 38.83
C VAL A 22 -39.00 -16.88 38.71
N ASP A 23 -38.06 -16.05 38.25
CA ASP A 23 -38.25 -14.60 38.10
C ASP A 23 -39.31 -14.24 37.06
N MET A 24 -39.49 -15.03 35.99
CA MET A 24 -40.53 -14.80 34.98
C MET A 24 -41.94 -15.04 35.53
N LYS A 25 -42.11 -15.99 36.45
CA LYS A 25 -43.40 -16.45 36.98
C LYS A 25 -44.35 -15.32 37.43
N PRO A 26 -43.95 -14.34 38.27
CA PRO A 26 -44.83 -13.24 38.67
C PRO A 26 -45.23 -12.31 37.51
N PHE A 27 -44.36 -12.09 36.51
CA PHE A 27 -44.68 -11.21 35.37
C PHE A 27 -45.59 -11.91 34.36
N VAL A 28 -45.33 -13.18 34.02
CA VAL A 28 -46.21 -13.98 33.16
C VAL A 28 -47.62 -14.07 33.76
N LEU A 29 -47.75 -14.28 35.07
CA LEU A 29 -49.08 -14.36 35.71
C LEU A 29 -49.83 -13.02 35.68
N LYS A 30 -49.12 -11.88 35.74
CA LYS A 30 -49.67 -10.51 35.70
C LYS A 30 -50.05 -10.00 34.31
N LEU A 31 -49.59 -10.62 33.21
CA LEU A 31 -49.99 -10.21 31.85
C LEU A 31 -51.53 -10.25 31.70
N PRO A 32 -52.18 -9.20 31.16
CA PRO A 32 -53.64 -9.15 31.08
C PRO A 32 -54.19 -10.21 30.12
N HIS A 33 -53.66 -10.28 28.88
CA HIS A 33 -54.21 -11.12 27.82
C HIS A 33 -53.85 -12.60 27.99
N ARG A 34 -54.89 -13.46 28.03
CA ARG A 34 -54.76 -14.91 28.23
C ARG A 34 -53.97 -15.61 27.10
N SER A 35 -54.12 -15.14 25.87
CA SER A 35 -53.39 -15.62 24.69
C SER A 35 -51.87 -15.46 24.86
N GLU A 36 -51.44 -14.36 25.46
CA GLU A 36 -50.02 -14.02 25.62
C GLU A 36 -49.40 -14.86 26.74
N ARG A 37 -50.09 -15.00 27.86
CA ARG A 37 -49.73 -15.96 28.93
C ARG A 37 -49.56 -17.37 28.38
N GLN A 38 -50.42 -17.79 27.44
CA GLN A 38 -50.31 -19.09 26.80
C GLN A 38 -49.16 -19.17 25.78
N ARG A 39 -48.78 -18.08 25.09
CA ARG A 39 -47.55 -18.01 24.28
C ARG A 39 -46.30 -18.13 25.16
N CYS A 40 -46.21 -17.34 26.24
CA CYS A 40 -45.08 -17.39 27.17
C CYS A 40 -44.93 -18.76 27.83
N ALA A 41 -46.05 -19.40 28.24
CA ALA A 41 -46.00 -20.76 28.80
C ALA A 41 -45.48 -21.81 27.80
N LEU A 42 -45.80 -21.69 26.51
CA LEU A 42 -45.25 -22.57 25.47
C LEU A 42 -43.75 -22.32 25.23
N TRP A 43 -43.31 -21.06 25.27
CA TRP A 43 -41.89 -20.72 25.17
C TRP A 43 -41.09 -21.18 26.39
N ILE A 44 -41.55 -20.91 27.62
CA ILE A 44 -40.89 -21.39 28.85
C ILE A 44 -40.81 -22.91 28.84
N ARG A 45 -41.88 -23.62 28.46
CA ARG A 45 -41.84 -25.09 28.28
C ARG A 45 -40.78 -25.54 27.26
N LYS A 46 -40.69 -24.88 26.09
CA LYS A 46 -39.66 -25.16 25.07
C LYS A 46 -38.24 -24.95 25.61
N LEU A 47 -38.03 -23.97 26.50
CA LEU A 47 -36.74 -23.72 27.15
C LEU A 47 -36.41 -24.77 28.22
N CYS A 48 -37.42 -25.27 28.95
CA CYS A 48 -37.26 -26.34 29.95
C CYS A 48 -37.12 -27.76 29.34
N GLU A 49 -37.35 -27.96 28.04
CA GLU A 49 -37.25 -29.28 27.40
C GLU A 49 -35.76 -29.60 27.04
N PRO A 50 -35.15 -30.68 27.57
CA PRO A 50 -33.72 -30.98 27.39
C PRO A 50 -33.30 -31.06 25.91
N SER A 51 -34.12 -31.70 25.08
CA SER A 51 -33.92 -31.82 23.63
C SER A 51 -34.02 -30.49 22.88
N GLY A 52 -34.73 -29.50 23.43
CA GLY A 52 -34.84 -28.15 22.87
C GLY A 52 -33.60 -27.30 23.13
N THR A 53 -32.94 -27.53 24.26
CA THR A 53 -31.70 -26.84 24.67
C THR A 53 -30.55 -27.12 23.70
N GLY A 54 -30.40 -28.37 23.26
CA GLY A 54 -29.28 -28.81 22.44
C GLY A 54 -28.04 -29.17 23.26
N THR A 55 -27.17 -30.01 22.70
CA THR A 55 -26.10 -30.68 23.44
C THR A 55 -24.94 -29.74 23.82
N GLY A 56 -24.49 -29.80 25.07
CA GLY A 56 -23.30 -29.08 25.57
C GLY A 56 -23.55 -27.64 26.03
N ILE A 57 -22.45 -26.94 26.36
CA ILE A 57 -22.45 -25.61 26.98
C ILE A 57 -23.22 -24.57 26.14
N GLN A 58 -23.03 -24.56 24.82
CA GLN A 58 -23.62 -23.52 23.97
C GLN A 58 -25.15 -23.64 23.85
N GLY A 59 -25.71 -24.84 23.96
CA GLY A 59 -27.16 -25.05 24.00
C GLY A 59 -27.78 -24.39 25.23
N ARG A 60 -27.19 -24.63 26.41
CA ARG A 60 -27.57 -23.99 27.68
C ARG A 60 -27.44 -22.47 27.61
N LYS A 61 -26.31 -21.95 27.09
CA LYS A 61 -26.13 -20.49 26.88
C LYS A 61 -27.22 -19.89 25.98
N ASN A 62 -27.56 -20.53 24.87
CA ASN A 62 -28.65 -20.08 23.98
C ASN A 62 -30.00 -20.05 24.74
N ARG A 63 -30.35 -21.14 25.44
CA ARG A 63 -31.56 -21.22 26.29
C ARG A 63 -31.63 -20.08 27.31
N ASN A 64 -30.53 -19.82 28.01
CA ASN A 64 -30.44 -18.78 29.04
C ASN A 64 -30.61 -17.38 28.44
N LEU A 65 -30.08 -17.11 27.25
CA LEU A 65 -30.29 -15.84 26.54
C LEU A 65 -31.76 -15.63 26.13
N TYR A 66 -32.46 -16.67 25.64
CA TYR A 66 -33.91 -16.57 25.41
C TYR A 66 -34.70 -16.36 26.71
N ALA A 67 -34.30 -17.01 27.81
CA ALA A 67 -34.92 -16.81 29.12
C ALA A 67 -34.75 -15.37 29.63
N LYS A 68 -33.52 -14.84 29.58
CA LYS A 68 -33.15 -13.49 30.00
C LYS A 68 -33.86 -12.41 29.15
N LEU A 69 -33.95 -12.62 27.83
CA LEU A 69 -34.68 -11.72 26.93
C LEU A 69 -36.19 -11.72 27.23
N LEU A 70 -36.79 -12.91 27.37
CA LEU A 70 -38.21 -13.06 27.70
C LEU A 70 -38.52 -12.41 29.05
N LEU A 71 -37.67 -12.61 30.06
CA LEU A 71 -37.78 -11.95 31.36
C LEU A 71 -37.72 -10.41 31.26
N HIS A 72 -36.80 -9.86 30.48
CA HIS A 72 -36.71 -8.41 30.30
C HIS A 72 -37.94 -7.83 29.57
N MET A 73 -38.40 -8.47 28.49
CA MET A 73 -39.63 -8.11 27.79
C MET A 73 -40.87 -8.19 28.70
N LEU A 74 -40.97 -9.23 29.53
CA LEU A 74 -42.03 -9.40 30.53
C LEU A 74 -41.97 -8.33 31.63
N ARG A 75 -40.78 -7.94 32.10
CA ARG A 75 -40.59 -6.85 33.07
C ARG A 75 -41.01 -5.50 32.51
N ARG A 76 -40.82 -5.26 31.20
CA ARG A 76 -41.29 -4.07 30.48
C ARG A 76 -42.76 -4.15 30.03
N GLY A 77 -43.39 -5.33 30.13
CA GLY A 77 -44.78 -5.56 29.73
C GLY A 77 -45.03 -5.60 28.21
N VAL A 78 -43.98 -5.72 27.40
CA VAL A 78 -44.06 -5.65 25.92
C VAL A 78 -43.34 -6.87 25.32
N LEU A 79 -44.10 -7.73 24.63
CA LEU A 79 -43.61 -8.99 24.06
C LEU A 79 -43.44 -8.86 22.54
N GLU A 80 -42.20 -8.81 22.07
CA GLU A 80 -41.85 -8.63 20.66
C GLU A 80 -40.97 -9.76 20.11
N GLY A 81 -40.67 -9.69 18.80
CA GLY A 81 -39.83 -10.66 18.11
C GLY A 81 -40.33 -12.11 18.25
N PRO A 82 -39.47 -13.09 18.60
CA PRO A 82 -39.80 -14.51 18.55
C PRO A 82 -40.97 -14.91 19.47
N PHE A 83 -41.16 -14.21 20.59
CA PHE A 83 -42.19 -14.54 21.58
C PHE A 83 -43.61 -14.16 21.15
N THR A 84 -43.75 -13.39 20.05
CA THR A 84 -45.05 -13.13 19.41
C THR A 84 -45.61 -14.38 18.70
N GLN A 85 -44.74 -15.32 18.31
CA GLN A 85 -45.09 -16.55 17.62
C GLN A 85 -44.97 -17.75 18.57
N ARG A 86 -45.40 -18.95 18.13
CA ARG A 86 -45.12 -20.19 18.86
C ARG A 86 -43.69 -20.65 18.56
N PRO A 87 -42.99 -21.29 19.51
CA PRO A 87 -41.64 -21.80 19.26
C PRO A 87 -41.66 -22.89 18.17
N GLU A 88 -40.74 -22.79 17.22
CA GLU A 88 -40.51 -23.85 16.22
C GLU A 88 -40.04 -25.16 16.90
N PRO A 89 -40.41 -26.35 16.38
CA PRO A 89 -39.87 -27.62 16.86
C PRO A 89 -38.39 -27.78 16.47
N GLY A 90 -37.61 -28.44 17.33
CA GLY A 90 -36.16 -28.60 17.18
C GLY A 90 -35.35 -27.72 18.13
N THR A 91 -34.02 -27.76 18.00
CA THR A 91 -33.07 -27.06 18.88
C THR A 91 -33.18 -25.54 18.78
N LEU A 92 -32.80 -24.84 19.85
CA LEU A 92 -32.81 -23.38 19.90
C LEU A 92 -31.67 -22.78 19.06
N ARG A 93 -32.02 -22.22 17.89
CA ARG A 93 -31.15 -21.36 17.08
C ARG A 93 -30.64 -20.18 17.93
N ALA A 94 -29.49 -19.61 17.60
CA ALA A 94 -28.99 -18.42 18.32
C ALA A 94 -29.94 -17.22 18.17
N LEU A 95 -30.02 -16.36 19.19
CA LEU A 95 -30.80 -15.13 19.14
C LEU A 95 -30.23 -14.16 18.08
N PRO A 96 -31.07 -13.52 17.23
CA PRO A 96 -30.61 -12.48 16.33
C PRO A 96 -30.02 -11.29 17.09
N SER A 97 -28.87 -10.78 16.63
CA SER A 97 -28.10 -9.73 17.34
C SER A 97 -28.84 -8.41 17.54
N TYR A 98 -29.87 -8.09 16.75
CA TYR A 98 -30.72 -6.92 16.99
C TYR A 98 -31.57 -7.04 18.27
N MET A 99 -31.69 -8.23 18.87
CA MET A 99 -32.33 -8.43 20.18
C MET A 99 -31.35 -8.22 21.36
N SER A 100 -30.04 -8.05 21.11
CA SER A 100 -29.07 -7.71 22.16
C SER A 100 -29.26 -6.30 22.72
N ILE A 101 -29.90 -5.40 21.96
CA ILE A 101 -30.24 -4.02 22.39
C ILE A 101 -31.10 -3.97 23.67
N TYR A 102 -31.72 -5.10 24.03
CA TYR A 102 -32.51 -5.27 25.24
C TYR A 102 -31.65 -5.59 26.49
N PHE A 103 -30.32 -5.50 26.43
CA PHE A 103 -29.43 -5.86 27.55
C PHE A 103 -28.42 -4.76 27.98
N ASP A 104 -28.00 -3.86 27.10
CA ASP A 104 -26.87 -2.94 27.34
C ASP A 104 -27.30 -1.45 27.39
N GLU A 105 -27.77 -0.96 28.54
CA GLU A 105 -28.09 0.47 28.75
C GLU A 105 -27.70 0.94 30.18
N PRO A 106 -26.71 1.85 30.36
CA PRO A 106 -26.15 2.20 31.67
C PRO A 106 -26.83 3.37 32.38
N ASN A 107 -26.80 3.36 33.72
CA ASN A 107 -27.40 4.38 34.60
C ASN A 107 -26.35 5.48 35.00
N PRO A 108 -26.58 6.80 34.82
CA PRO A 108 -25.50 7.80 34.83
C PRO A 108 -25.34 8.68 36.10
N ALA A 109 -24.13 8.79 36.69
CA ALA A 109 -23.74 9.86 37.64
C ALA A 109 -22.21 10.07 37.91
N GLN A 110 -21.63 11.17 37.40
CA GLN A 110 -20.47 11.98 37.93
C GLN A 110 -19.05 11.35 38.15
N ALA A 111 -18.01 12.12 38.55
CA ALA A 111 -17.13 13.00 37.71
C ALA A 111 -15.86 13.57 38.45
N LYS A 112 -14.76 13.91 37.70
CA LYS A 112 -13.48 14.62 38.08
C LYS A 112 -12.45 13.85 38.96
N GLY A 113 -11.12 14.15 39.01
CA GLY A 113 -10.20 14.80 38.03
C GLY A 113 -9.18 15.86 38.52
N SER A 114 -7.88 15.53 38.77
CA SER A 114 -6.67 16.43 38.73
C SER A 114 -5.33 15.75 39.12
N SER A 115 -4.16 16.18 38.57
CA SER A 115 -2.76 15.75 38.89
C SER A 115 -1.87 16.96 39.32
N PRO A 116 -0.61 16.84 39.84
CA PRO A 116 0.60 16.43 39.08
C PRO A 116 1.77 15.77 39.90
N ASP A 117 2.98 15.66 39.29
CA ASP A 117 4.21 14.94 39.74
C ASP A 117 5.02 15.51 40.93
N GLY A 118 5.89 14.65 41.49
CA GLY A 118 7.06 14.98 42.32
C GLY A 118 7.99 13.76 42.51
N LEU A 119 9.32 13.91 42.32
CA LEU A 119 10.28 12.78 42.28
C LEU A 119 10.64 12.20 43.68
N PRO A 120 11.13 10.93 43.75
CA PRO A 120 11.46 10.23 44.98
C PRO A 120 12.88 10.53 45.46
N ASP A 121 13.18 10.21 46.73
CA ASP A 121 14.51 10.42 47.30
C ASP A 121 14.92 9.32 48.31
N TRP A 122 16.23 9.15 48.44
CA TRP A 122 16.97 8.21 49.30
C TRP A 122 17.00 8.68 50.77
N VAL A 123 15.91 9.28 51.22
CA VAL A 123 15.81 10.08 52.45
C VAL A 123 15.05 9.31 53.53
N VAL A 124 15.84 8.73 54.45
CA VAL A 124 15.43 8.20 55.78
C VAL A 124 14.54 6.94 55.75
N GLY A 125 14.76 5.91 56.60
CA GLY A 125 15.84 5.71 57.57
C GLY A 125 15.36 5.27 58.96
N GLU A 126 15.14 3.96 59.11
CA GLU A 126 15.10 3.19 60.38
C GLU A 126 14.00 3.47 61.45
N LEU A 127 13.88 2.48 62.35
CA LEU A 127 13.24 2.46 63.68
C LEU A 127 11.70 2.51 63.84
N GLY A 128 11.14 1.35 64.21
CA GLY A 128 9.97 1.21 65.10
C GLY A 128 8.60 1.04 64.40
N THR A 129 7.66 0.23 64.91
CA THR A 129 7.72 -0.72 66.04
C THR A 129 6.54 -1.71 65.98
N SER A 130 6.69 -2.92 66.55
CA SER A 130 5.70 -3.70 67.36
C SER A 130 4.20 -3.73 66.96
N GLU A 131 3.47 -4.85 66.87
CA GLU A 131 3.75 -6.29 67.10
C GLU A 131 2.55 -7.16 66.66
N HIS A 132 2.79 -8.42 66.28
CA HIS A 132 1.95 -9.62 66.53
C HIS A 132 0.47 -9.68 66.03
N ARG A 133 -0.17 -10.84 65.83
CA ARG A 133 0.25 -12.26 65.89
C ARG A 133 -0.62 -13.13 64.95
N CYS A 134 -0.20 -14.38 64.80
CA CYS A 134 -0.93 -15.54 64.25
C CYS A 134 -1.19 -15.56 62.74
N SER A 135 -1.29 -16.73 62.10
CA SER A 135 -0.60 -18.03 62.30
C SER A 135 -1.11 -18.98 61.21
N GLU A 136 -0.35 -19.18 60.14
CA GLU A 136 -0.51 -20.39 59.34
C GLU A 136 0.37 -21.50 59.91
N SER A 137 -0.12 -22.74 59.85
CA SER A 137 0.55 -23.92 60.36
C SER A 137 0.83 -24.88 59.21
N ARG A 138 2.09 -25.13 58.87
CA ARG A 138 2.46 -26.37 58.15
C ARG A 138 3.90 -26.83 58.36
N GLU A 139 4.01 -28.11 58.70
CA GLU A 139 5.13 -29.05 58.53
C GLU A 139 6.56 -28.65 59.00
N LEU A 140 7.21 -29.54 59.75
CA LEU A 140 8.18 -30.48 59.16
C LEU A 140 8.55 -31.61 60.14
N SER A 141 8.82 -32.78 59.57
CA SER A 141 9.41 -33.98 60.19
C SER A 141 10.57 -34.46 59.29
N PRO A 142 11.43 -35.40 59.71
CA PRO A 142 11.97 -35.69 61.05
C PRO A 142 13.52 -35.64 61.03
N GLY A 143 14.18 -35.99 62.14
CA GLY A 143 15.63 -36.23 62.17
C GLY A 143 16.19 -36.48 63.57
N GLU A 144 16.57 -37.72 63.86
CA GLU A 144 17.32 -38.11 65.06
C GLU A 144 18.84 -38.00 64.80
N ASP A 145 19.67 -37.79 65.85
CA ASP A 145 20.98 -38.47 65.87
C ASP A 145 21.71 -38.53 67.23
N TYR A 146 22.34 -39.70 67.45
CA TYR A 146 23.43 -40.03 68.40
C TYR A 146 23.33 -39.74 69.92
N SER A 147 24.40 -40.14 70.64
CA SER A 147 24.39 -40.55 72.04
C SER A 147 25.77 -40.40 72.72
N LEU A 148 25.91 -40.94 73.95
CA LEU A 148 27.15 -41.49 74.55
C LEU A 148 27.98 -40.62 75.55
N VAL A 149 27.72 -40.84 76.86
CA VAL A 149 28.70 -41.05 77.96
C VAL A 149 29.71 -39.94 78.37
N GLN A 150 29.75 -39.58 79.68
CA GLN A 150 30.98 -39.68 80.53
C GLN A 150 30.79 -39.38 82.05
N SER A 151 30.66 -40.45 82.86
CA SER A 151 31.42 -40.72 84.12
C SER A 151 31.52 -39.63 85.26
N PRO A 152 32.43 -39.71 86.27
CA PRO A 152 32.05 -40.29 87.58
C PRO A 152 32.50 -39.55 88.87
N THR A 153 32.10 -40.11 90.04
CA THR A 153 32.72 -40.01 91.40
C THR A 153 32.73 -38.68 92.18
N ASP A 154 31.77 -38.56 93.13
CA ASP A 154 31.94 -38.62 94.60
C ASP A 154 32.75 -37.55 95.41
N VAL A 155 32.33 -37.40 96.69
CA VAL A 155 32.93 -36.72 97.86
C VAL A 155 33.22 -35.20 97.78
N HIS A 156 32.34 -34.36 98.37
CA HIS A 156 32.55 -33.83 99.75
C HIS A 156 31.52 -32.78 100.22
N ARG A 157 31.43 -32.68 101.57
CA ARG A 157 31.33 -31.46 102.41
C ARG A 157 29.98 -31.19 103.10
N GLU A 158 30.00 -31.32 104.42
CA GLU A 158 28.97 -30.79 105.31
C GLU A 158 29.01 -29.26 105.35
N GLN A 159 27.84 -28.62 105.52
CA GLN A 159 27.60 -27.88 106.76
C GLN A 159 26.11 -27.62 106.99
N CYS A 160 25.68 -27.67 108.25
CA CYS A 160 24.33 -27.30 108.66
C CYS A 160 24.16 -25.77 108.68
N ILE A 161 22.93 -25.28 108.47
CA ILE A 161 22.17 -24.42 109.42
C ILE A 161 20.87 -23.90 108.76
N ALA A 162 19.72 -23.71 109.42
CA ALA A 162 19.09 -24.40 110.57
C ALA A 162 17.67 -23.80 110.79
N LYS A 163 16.87 -24.41 111.69
CA LYS A 163 15.82 -23.74 112.53
C LYS A 163 14.50 -23.32 111.81
N PHE A 164 13.31 -23.32 112.47
CA PHE A 164 12.99 -23.84 113.81
C PHE A 164 11.49 -24.12 114.11
N GLN A 165 11.29 -25.13 114.97
CA GLN A 165 10.42 -25.18 116.18
C GLN A 165 8.92 -24.86 116.15
N THR A 166 8.15 -25.75 116.79
CA THR A 166 7.85 -25.60 118.25
C THR A 166 7.85 -26.97 118.93
N ARG A 167 8.10 -27.18 120.24
CA ARG A 167 8.89 -26.52 121.31
C ARG A 167 8.53 -27.23 122.64
N SER A 168 9.44 -28.11 123.12
CA SER A 168 9.97 -28.19 124.51
C SER A 168 9.03 -28.50 125.70
N GLN A 169 9.44 -28.77 126.96
CA GLN A 169 10.74 -28.95 127.69
C GLN A 169 10.44 -29.92 128.91
N SER A 170 11.31 -30.33 129.86
CA SER A 170 12.67 -29.93 130.30
C SER A 170 13.45 -31.07 131.00
N MET A 171 14.58 -30.71 131.63
CA MET A 171 15.61 -31.51 132.30
C MET A 171 15.42 -31.76 133.82
N SER A 172 15.75 -32.98 134.28
CA SER A 172 16.68 -33.29 135.40
C SER A 172 16.33 -32.81 136.86
N PRO A 173 17.26 -32.79 137.87
CA PRO A 173 17.33 -33.90 138.85
C PRO A 173 17.46 -33.51 140.35
N THR A 174 17.23 -34.45 141.29
CA THR A 174 17.59 -34.29 142.73
C THR A 174 18.05 -35.61 143.38
N ARG A 175 18.68 -35.53 144.57
CA ARG A 175 19.40 -36.58 145.31
C ARG A 175 19.08 -36.50 146.82
N ARG A 176 19.26 -37.61 147.56
CA ARG A 176 19.39 -37.77 149.05
C ARG A 176 18.12 -38.07 149.86
N GLU A 177 18.19 -38.72 151.04
CA GLU A 177 19.14 -39.70 151.67
C GLU A 177 18.54 -40.21 153.01
N ASP A 178 19.25 -41.12 153.70
CA ASP A 178 19.02 -41.63 155.07
C ASP A 178 17.75 -42.50 155.34
N GLY A 179 17.81 -43.48 156.26
CA GLY A 179 19.02 -43.99 156.91
C GLY A 179 18.83 -45.17 157.90
N ARG A 180 19.83 -46.07 157.87
CA ARG A 180 20.62 -46.63 159.01
C ARG A 180 19.85 -47.46 160.07
N ILE A 181 20.37 -48.60 160.52
CA ILE A 181 21.39 -48.73 161.60
C ILE A 181 21.83 -50.21 161.70
N ILE A 182 23.05 -50.62 162.05
CA ILE A 182 24.38 -49.98 161.99
C ILE A 182 25.48 -51.06 162.17
N THR A 183 26.72 -50.80 161.73
CA THR A 183 27.97 -51.37 162.28
C THR A 183 28.87 -50.19 162.63
N PRO A 184 29.81 -50.24 163.62
CA PRO A 184 31.09 -50.95 163.40
C PRO A 184 31.93 -51.32 164.66
N LYS A 185 33.16 -51.79 164.35
CA LYS A 185 34.44 -51.60 165.08
C LYS A 185 34.87 -52.52 166.23
N ASP A 186 36.09 -52.99 166.02
CA ASP A 186 37.07 -53.59 166.91
C ASP A 186 37.57 -52.61 167.99
N CYS A 187 38.09 -53.13 169.11
CA CYS A 187 39.55 -53.18 169.35
C CYS A 187 39.92 -53.93 170.65
N ASP A 188 41.18 -54.36 170.70
CA ASP A 188 42.02 -54.66 171.88
C ASP A 188 41.63 -55.79 172.86
N ILE A 189 42.58 -56.37 173.62
CA ILE A 189 43.88 -56.99 173.26
C ILE A 189 44.31 -57.85 174.48
N HIS A 190 44.82 -59.06 174.23
CA HIS A 190 45.66 -59.90 175.11
C HIS A 190 45.26 -60.12 176.60
N LEU A 191 45.20 -61.41 176.99
CA LEU A 191 46.31 -61.97 177.78
C LEU A 191 46.44 -63.49 177.59
N LYS A 192 47.68 -64.00 177.52
CA LYS A 192 48.01 -65.44 177.55
C LYS A 192 48.21 -65.90 179.01
N LYS A 193 47.93 -67.16 179.31
CA LYS A 193 48.97 -68.15 179.73
C LYS A 193 48.41 -69.55 180.04
N SER A 194 49.21 -70.54 179.69
CA SER A 194 49.21 -71.94 180.17
C SER A 194 50.60 -72.18 180.81
N PRO A 195 50.95 -73.36 181.35
CA PRO A 195 50.23 -74.27 182.27
C PRO A 195 51.13 -74.72 183.47
N LEU A 196 50.73 -75.79 184.18
CA LEU A 196 51.56 -76.75 184.97
C LEU A 196 52.12 -76.39 186.38
N SER A 197 51.83 -77.30 187.32
CA SER A 197 52.74 -78.02 188.26
C SER A 197 53.45 -77.34 189.46
N LEU A 198 52.99 -77.72 190.68
CA LEU A 198 53.72 -78.36 191.83
C LEU A 198 55.02 -77.76 192.44
N ASP A 199 55.02 -77.62 193.79
CA ASP A 199 56.14 -77.73 194.77
C ASP A 199 57.35 -76.74 194.73
N ASP A 200 58.08 -76.43 195.83
CA ASP A 200 57.93 -76.65 197.29
C ASP A 200 58.77 -75.59 198.10
N SER A 201 58.62 -75.60 199.43
CA SER A 201 59.51 -75.25 200.58
C SER A 201 61.02 -74.96 200.32
N ASP A 202 61.80 -74.36 201.25
CA ASP A 202 61.61 -73.54 202.47
C ASP A 202 63.02 -73.00 202.86
N MET A 203 63.13 -71.85 203.52
CA MET A 203 64.29 -71.42 204.32
C MET A 203 64.07 -70.04 204.96
N GLU A 204 63.62 -70.00 206.22
CA GLU A 204 64.36 -69.33 207.32
C GLU A 204 63.74 -69.76 208.66
N THR A 205 64.41 -70.65 209.39
CA THR A 205 63.86 -71.23 210.63
C THR A 205 64.48 -70.61 211.90
N ARG A 206 63.59 -70.32 212.88
CA ARG A 206 63.83 -70.21 214.34
C ARG A 206 64.25 -68.84 214.91
N LEU A 207 63.36 -68.32 215.76
CA LEU A 207 63.67 -68.29 217.20
C LEU A 207 62.49 -68.77 218.07
N ASN A 208 62.42 -70.10 218.22
CA ASN A 208 61.99 -70.86 219.42
C ASN A 208 60.97 -70.28 220.43
N SER A 209 59.88 -71.02 220.67
CA SER A 209 59.71 -71.91 221.87
C SER A 209 58.30 -71.92 222.48
N TRP A 210 58.04 -73.01 223.21
CA TRP A 210 56.88 -73.31 224.10
C TRP A 210 55.49 -73.41 223.45
N ASN A 211 55.24 -74.63 222.98
CA ASN A 211 53.99 -75.16 222.43
C ASN A 211 53.45 -76.28 223.37
N LEU A 212 52.49 -77.09 222.89
CA LEU A 212 52.32 -78.52 223.26
C LEU A 212 51.47 -78.89 224.50
N GLY A 213 50.48 -78.07 224.87
CA GLY A 213 49.58 -78.34 226.00
C GLY A 213 48.52 -79.45 225.83
N LEU A 214 47.40 -79.14 225.16
CA LEU A 214 46.13 -79.89 225.34
C LEU A 214 45.27 -80.10 224.07
N ASP A 215 45.84 -79.90 222.89
CA ASP A 215 45.27 -80.17 221.56
C ASP A 215 44.64 -81.59 221.42
N MET A 216 45.14 -82.54 222.20
CA MET A 216 44.77 -83.96 222.16
C MET A 216 43.34 -84.27 222.61
N LYS A 217 42.64 -83.36 223.32
CA LYS A 217 41.28 -83.62 223.86
C LYS A 217 40.15 -83.21 222.90
N THR A 218 40.38 -82.22 222.05
CA THR A 218 39.37 -81.69 221.09
C THR A 218 38.93 -82.77 220.09
N LYS A 219 39.91 -83.50 219.56
CA LYS A 219 39.80 -84.44 218.44
C LYS A 219 38.84 -85.62 218.67
N LEU A 220 38.59 -85.98 219.93
CA LEU A 220 37.67 -87.07 220.27
C LEU A 220 36.18 -86.68 220.15
N MET A 221 35.85 -85.39 220.34
CA MET A 221 34.45 -84.91 220.27
C MET A 221 34.02 -84.65 218.82
N GLU A 222 34.94 -84.15 218.00
CA GLU A 222 34.73 -83.85 216.57
C GLU A 222 34.28 -85.11 215.79
N ALA A 223 34.90 -86.27 216.06
CA ALA A 223 34.59 -87.53 215.37
C ALA A 223 33.10 -87.93 215.42
N LYS A 224 32.42 -87.80 216.58
CA LYS A 224 30.99 -88.12 216.71
C LYS A 224 30.10 -87.09 216.01
N TYR A 225 30.49 -85.82 216.02
CA TYR A 225 29.76 -84.76 215.30
C TYR A 225 29.80 -84.98 213.77
N HIS A 226 30.92 -85.51 213.24
CA HIS A 226 31.03 -85.84 211.82
C HIS A 226 30.12 -87.01 211.37
N GLU A 227 29.86 -88.00 212.22
CA GLU A 227 28.99 -89.14 211.86
C GLU A 227 27.51 -88.71 211.74
N GLU A 228 26.99 -87.96 212.71
CA GLU A 228 25.64 -87.36 212.66
C GLU A 228 25.51 -86.43 211.44
N LYS A 229 26.51 -85.57 211.20
CA LYS A 229 26.54 -84.69 210.03
C LYS A 229 26.46 -85.46 208.71
N LEU A 230 27.17 -86.59 208.59
CA LEU A 230 27.14 -87.44 207.39
C LEU A 230 25.76 -88.06 207.16
N LYS A 231 25.07 -88.52 208.21
CA LYS A 231 23.71 -89.08 208.11
C LYS A 231 22.68 -88.00 207.72
N LEU A 232 22.81 -86.79 208.26
CA LEU A 232 21.98 -85.65 207.84
C LEU A 232 22.22 -85.27 206.38
N GLN A 233 23.49 -85.24 205.94
CA GLN A 233 23.89 -84.96 204.56
C GLN A 233 23.28 -85.98 203.59
N GLN A 234 23.47 -87.29 203.84
CA GLN A 234 22.90 -88.36 203.01
C GLN A 234 21.37 -88.27 202.87
N LYS A 235 20.67 -87.85 203.94
CA LYS A 235 19.21 -87.68 203.91
C LYS A 235 18.77 -86.45 203.12
N HIS A 236 19.48 -85.33 203.28
CA HIS A 236 19.27 -84.11 202.51
C HIS A 236 19.47 -84.36 201.02
N ASP A 237 20.58 -84.99 200.64
CA ASP A 237 20.94 -85.22 199.24
C ASP A 237 19.94 -86.16 198.54
N ALA A 238 19.40 -87.15 199.26
CA ALA A 238 18.35 -88.05 198.75
C ALA A 238 17.00 -87.35 198.49
N ASP A 239 16.65 -86.31 199.24
CA ASP A 239 15.42 -85.54 199.01
C ASP A 239 15.62 -84.45 197.94
N VAL A 240 16.82 -83.87 197.81
CA VAL A 240 17.21 -83.03 196.66
C VAL A 240 17.09 -83.81 195.35
N GLN A 241 17.55 -85.07 195.32
CA GLN A 241 17.48 -85.91 194.12
C GLN A 241 16.03 -86.10 193.62
N LYS A 242 15.07 -86.34 194.52
CA LYS A 242 13.63 -86.46 194.18
C LYS A 242 13.00 -85.16 193.67
N ILE A 243 13.55 -84.00 194.06
CA ILE A 243 13.10 -82.70 193.55
C ILE A 243 13.63 -82.50 192.12
N LEU A 244 14.90 -82.85 191.87
CA LEU A 244 15.50 -82.83 190.53
C LEU A 244 14.78 -83.78 189.57
N GLU A 245 14.45 -85.00 190.00
CA GLU A 245 13.69 -85.98 189.19
C GLU A 245 12.30 -85.46 188.82
N ARG A 246 11.54 -84.87 189.76
CA ARG A 246 10.26 -84.22 189.44
C ARG A 246 10.42 -83.07 188.45
N LYS A 247 11.39 -82.17 188.67
CA LYS A 247 11.59 -81.02 187.78
C LYS A 247 12.07 -81.42 186.39
N ASN A 248 12.85 -82.48 186.26
CA ASN A 248 13.19 -83.05 184.95
C ASN A 248 11.95 -83.62 184.23
N ASN A 249 11.06 -84.32 184.93
CA ASN A 249 9.80 -84.80 184.34
C ASN A 249 8.89 -83.64 183.88
N GLU A 250 8.69 -82.61 184.72
CA GLU A 250 7.95 -81.39 184.35
C GLU A 250 8.55 -80.71 183.09
N ILE A 251 9.88 -80.70 182.96
CA ILE A 251 10.59 -80.14 181.81
C ILE A 251 10.35 -80.97 180.53
N GLU A 252 10.33 -82.30 180.60
CA GLU A 252 10.04 -83.15 179.43
C GLU A 252 8.55 -83.13 179.02
N GLU A 253 7.62 -83.01 179.98
CA GLU A 253 6.20 -82.77 179.68
C GLU A 253 6.01 -81.43 178.93
N MET A 254 6.68 -80.37 179.36
CA MET A 254 6.67 -79.09 178.64
C MET A 254 7.32 -79.18 177.25
N LYS A 255 8.45 -79.89 177.09
CA LYS A 255 9.10 -80.11 175.79
C LYS A 255 8.21 -80.89 174.82
N THR A 256 7.49 -81.91 175.30
CA THR A 256 6.58 -82.71 174.45
C THR A 256 5.35 -81.92 174.03
N LEU A 257 4.77 -81.09 174.91
CA LEU A 257 3.70 -80.15 174.57
C LEU A 257 4.13 -79.13 173.50
N TYR A 258 5.31 -78.52 173.64
CA TYR A 258 5.82 -77.58 172.63
C TYR A 258 6.09 -78.26 171.28
N LYS A 259 6.71 -79.44 171.26
CA LYS A 259 6.91 -80.23 170.02
C LYS A 259 5.59 -80.57 169.33
N LYS A 260 4.55 -80.92 170.09
CA LYS A 260 3.22 -81.18 169.52
C LYS A 260 2.60 -79.91 168.92
N LYS A 261 2.68 -78.76 169.62
CA LYS A 261 2.16 -77.50 169.07
C LYS A 261 2.92 -77.04 167.83
N GLN A 262 4.23 -77.24 167.77
CA GLN A 262 5.02 -77.00 166.57
C GLN A 262 4.52 -77.86 165.39
N SER A 263 4.39 -79.18 165.57
CA SER A 263 3.96 -80.07 164.48
C SER A 263 2.54 -79.77 163.98
N GLU A 264 1.62 -79.37 164.86
CA GLU A 264 0.30 -78.87 164.48
C GLU A 264 0.38 -77.63 163.58
N THR A 265 1.25 -76.66 163.88
CA THR A 265 1.43 -75.46 163.04
C THR A 265 2.11 -75.76 161.70
N GLU A 266 3.09 -76.66 161.65
CA GLU A 266 3.73 -77.06 160.39
C GLU A 266 2.74 -77.79 159.45
N GLU A 267 1.78 -78.54 160.00
CA GLU A 267 0.71 -79.12 159.20
C GLU A 267 -0.26 -78.08 158.62
N THR A 268 -0.59 -77.01 159.34
CA THR A 268 -1.46 -75.96 158.79
C THR A 268 -0.76 -75.18 157.68
N ILE A 269 0.54 -74.92 157.82
CA ILE A 269 1.38 -74.34 156.76
C ILE A 269 1.37 -75.25 155.52
N ARG A 270 1.70 -76.55 155.66
CA ARG A 270 1.66 -77.52 154.53
C ARG A 270 0.30 -77.64 153.84
N LYS A 271 -0.80 -77.39 154.56
CA LYS A 271 -2.16 -77.37 153.99
C LYS A 271 -2.45 -76.08 153.22
N LEU A 272 -1.88 -74.94 153.63
CA LEU A 272 -1.98 -73.66 152.91
C LEU A 272 -1.07 -73.64 151.66
N GLU A 273 0.17 -74.12 151.77
CA GLU A 273 1.10 -74.24 150.63
C GLU A 273 0.50 -75.04 149.47
N LYS A 274 -0.15 -76.18 149.77
CA LYS A 274 -0.86 -76.98 148.76
C LYS A 274 -1.99 -76.20 148.09
N LYS A 275 -2.77 -75.40 148.82
CA LYS A 275 -3.82 -74.54 148.23
C LYS A 275 -3.23 -73.48 147.31
N VAL A 276 -2.15 -72.81 147.72
CA VAL A 276 -1.45 -71.83 146.87
C VAL A 276 -0.93 -72.49 145.59
N GLN A 277 -0.30 -73.67 145.68
CA GLN A 277 0.16 -74.39 144.49
C GLN A 277 -0.98 -74.80 143.54
N THR A 278 -2.16 -75.19 144.06
CA THR A 278 -3.33 -75.48 143.23
C THR A 278 -3.83 -74.23 142.50
N LEU A 279 -4.03 -73.12 143.22
CA LEU A 279 -4.44 -71.85 142.62
C LEU A 279 -3.43 -71.34 141.56
N VAL A 280 -2.12 -71.54 141.78
CA VAL A 280 -1.09 -71.19 140.78
C VAL A 280 -1.21 -72.02 139.50
N ARG A 281 -1.55 -73.32 139.60
CA ARG A 281 -1.79 -74.18 138.42
C ARG A 281 -3.08 -73.77 137.69
N GLU A 282 -4.15 -73.46 138.42
CA GLU A 282 -5.42 -72.98 137.86
C GLU A 282 -5.23 -71.64 137.13
N CYS A 283 -4.52 -70.68 137.74
CA CYS A 283 -4.16 -69.42 137.09
C CYS A 283 -3.26 -69.61 135.86
N GLN A 284 -2.40 -70.64 135.83
CA GLN A 284 -1.57 -70.94 134.66
C GLN A 284 -2.41 -71.47 133.49
N VAL A 285 -3.32 -72.42 133.73
CA VAL A 285 -4.25 -72.93 132.70
C VAL A 285 -5.18 -71.83 132.18
N ILE A 286 -5.61 -70.89 133.04
CA ILE A 286 -6.40 -69.72 132.64
C ILE A 286 -5.59 -68.77 131.75
N ARG A 287 -4.28 -68.60 131.97
CA ARG A 287 -3.40 -67.85 131.04
C ARG A 287 -3.28 -68.59 129.71
N GLU A 288 -2.86 -69.85 129.73
CA GLU A 288 -2.64 -70.65 128.52
C GLU A 288 -3.90 -70.73 127.63
N THR A 289 -5.08 -70.88 128.21
CA THR A 289 -6.35 -70.86 127.45
C THR A 289 -6.70 -69.47 126.91
N LYS A 290 -6.27 -68.38 127.54
CA LYS A 290 -6.44 -67.01 127.00
C LYS A 290 -5.40 -66.67 125.93
N ASP A 291 -4.15 -67.08 126.12
CA ASP A 291 -3.08 -66.90 125.13
C ASP A 291 -3.38 -67.69 123.85
N ASN A 292 -3.93 -68.91 123.96
CA ASN A 292 -4.44 -69.66 122.81
C ASN A 292 -5.59 -68.95 122.09
N GLN A 293 -6.56 -68.38 122.82
CA GLN A 293 -7.64 -67.58 122.21
C GLN A 293 -7.11 -66.32 121.51
N ILE A 294 -6.08 -65.68 122.06
CA ILE A 294 -5.41 -64.54 121.42
C ILE A 294 -4.65 -64.97 120.16
N ALA A 295 -3.98 -66.13 120.18
CA ALA A 295 -3.26 -66.68 119.03
C ALA A 295 -4.21 -67.07 117.88
N GLU A 296 -5.37 -67.67 118.20
CA GLU A 296 -6.39 -68.03 117.20
C GLU A 296 -7.04 -66.79 116.58
N LEU A 297 -7.38 -65.77 117.38
CA LEU A 297 -7.88 -64.49 116.88
C LEU A 297 -6.84 -63.77 116.00
N LYS A 298 -5.56 -63.76 116.41
CA LYS A 298 -4.46 -63.22 115.59
C LYS A 298 -4.38 -63.93 114.25
N LYS A 299 -4.37 -65.27 114.23
CA LYS A 299 -4.33 -66.07 113.01
C LYS A 299 -5.50 -65.76 112.06
N ILE A 300 -6.71 -65.56 112.59
CA ILE A 300 -7.88 -65.18 111.78
C ILE A 300 -7.72 -63.77 111.21
N CYS A 301 -7.22 -62.81 112.00
CA CYS A 301 -6.89 -61.47 111.50
C CYS A 301 -5.80 -61.50 110.43
N GLU A 302 -4.71 -62.25 110.66
CA GLU A 302 -3.58 -62.44 109.75
C GLU A 302 -4.07 -63.03 108.41
N GLN A 303 -4.85 -64.11 108.44
CA GLN A 303 -5.47 -64.71 107.24
C GLN A 303 -6.45 -63.75 106.53
N SER A 304 -7.16 -62.90 107.26
CA SER A 304 -8.03 -61.87 106.68
C SER A 304 -7.25 -60.71 106.06
N THR A 305 -6.07 -60.37 106.59
CA THR A 305 -5.18 -59.38 105.98
C THR A 305 -4.40 -59.95 104.79
N GLU A 306 -4.02 -61.23 104.84
CA GLU A 306 -3.33 -61.94 103.77
C GLU A 306 -4.25 -62.15 102.56
N SER A 307 -5.50 -62.57 102.77
CA SER A 307 -6.49 -62.66 101.67
C SER A 307 -6.80 -61.30 101.05
N LEU A 308 -6.97 -60.25 101.86
CA LEU A 308 -7.16 -58.88 101.37
C LEU A 308 -5.92 -58.36 100.61
N ASN A 309 -4.70 -58.68 101.08
CA ASN A 309 -3.45 -58.31 100.41
C ASN A 309 -3.34 -59.02 99.06
N ASN A 310 -3.60 -60.33 99.00
CA ASN A 310 -3.60 -61.11 97.75
C ASN A 310 -4.60 -60.56 96.73
N ASP A 311 -5.78 -60.10 97.17
CA ASP A 311 -6.75 -59.43 96.30
C ASP A 311 -6.28 -58.05 95.80
N TRP A 312 -5.50 -57.31 96.59
CA TRP A 312 -4.89 -56.05 96.16
C TRP A 312 -3.69 -56.25 95.24
N GLU A 313 -2.81 -57.22 95.52
CA GLU A 313 -1.71 -57.61 94.63
C GLU A 313 -2.24 -58.12 93.29
N LYS A 314 -3.31 -58.92 93.29
CA LYS A 314 -3.97 -59.36 92.05
C LYS A 314 -4.58 -58.20 91.26
N LYS A 315 -5.22 -57.23 91.94
CA LYS A 315 -5.70 -55.99 91.28
C LYS A 315 -4.54 -55.17 90.71
N LEU A 316 -3.43 -55.06 91.44
CA LEU A 316 -2.22 -54.35 91.00
C LEU A 316 -1.60 -55.03 89.78
N HIS A 317 -1.42 -56.34 89.80
CA HIS A 317 -0.89 -57.09 88.66
C HIS A 317 -1.82 -57.01 87.43
N ASN A 318 -3.14 -57.11 87.62
CA ASN A 318 -4.09 -56.91 86.52
C ASN A 318 -4.03 -55.48 85.95
N ALA A 319 -3.94 -54.45 86.82
CA ALA A 319 -3.83 -53.06 86.38
C ALA A 319 -2.49 -52.80 85.66
N VAL A 320 -1.38 -53.35 86.15
CA VAL A 320 -0.07 -53.28 85.48
C VAL A 320 -0.12 -53.99 84.13
N ALA A 321 -0.74 -55.17 84.03
CA ALA A 321 -0.85 -55.92 82.78
C ALA A 321 -1.68 -55.18 81.72
N GLU A 322 -2.81 -54.57 82.10
CA GLU A 322 -3.58 -53.73 81.16
C GLU A 322 -2.82 -52.44 80.82
N MET A 323 -2.14 -51.78 81.76
CA MET A 323 -1.29 -50.62 81.46
C MET A 323 -0.10 -50.96 80.53
N GLU A 324 0.50 -52.15 80.67
CA GLU A 324 1.56 -52.64 79.77
C GLU A 324 1.01 -52.99 78.39
N LYS A 325 -0.21 -53.54 78.32
CA LYS A 325 -0.93 -53.82 77.07
C LYS A 325 -1.37 -52.53 76.37
N GLU A 326 -1.95 -51.56 77.07
CA GLU A 326 -2.28 -50.22 76.56
C GLU A 326 -1.01 -49.51 76.06
N LYS A 327 0.09 -49.58 76.81
CA LYS A 327 1.39 -49.05 76.37
C LYS A 327 1.86 -49.73 75.08
N PHE A 328 1.73 -51.05 74.95
CA PHE A 328 2.10 -51.78 73.73
C PHE A 328 1.17 -51.42 72.56
N GLU A 329 -0.14 -51.32 72.78
CA GLU A 329 -1.13 -50.92 71.77
C GLU A 329 -0.90 -49.47 71.30
N LEU A 330 -0.60 -48.54 72.20
CA LEU A 330 -0.19 -47.17 71.87
C LEU A 330 1.16 -47.13 71.13
N GLN A 331 2.17 -47.88 71.58
CA GLN A 331 3.48 -47.93 70.90
C GLN A 331 3.38 -48.56 69.51
N LYS A 332 2.49 -49.53 69.33
CA LYS A 332 2.10 -50.08 68.03
C LYS A 332 1.41 -49.04 67.16
N GLN A 333 0.37 -48.36 67.67
CA GLN A 333 -0.32 -47.27 66.96
C GLN A 333 0.63 -46.13 66.56
N HIS A 334 1.58 -45.75 67.41
CA HIS A 334 2.61 -44.77 67.05
C HIS A 334 3.50 -45.27 65.91
N THR A 335 3.85 -46.56 65.89
CA THR A 335 4.64 -47.16 64.80
C THR A 335 3.84 -47.20 63.49
N GLU A 336 2.57 -47.60 63.56
CA GLU A 336 1.64 -47.63 62.42
C GLU A 336 1.41 -46.21 61.86
N ASN A 337 1.11 -45.22 62.71
CA ASN A 337 0.95 -43.81 62.31
C ASN A 337 2.23 -43.22 61.69
N ILE A 338 3.42 -43.55 62.21
CA ILE A 338 4.69 -43.11 61.63
C ILE A 338 4.89 -43.76 60.26
N GLN A 339 4.55 -45.04 60.10
CA GLN A 339 4.64 -45.73 58.83
C GLN A 339 3.63 -45.17 57.80
N GLU A 340 2.38 -44.91 58.18
CA GLU A 340 1.39 -44.25 57.32
C GLU A 340 1.85 -42.83 56.87
N LEU A 341 2.46 -42.05 57.77
CA LEU A 341 3.02 -40.74 57.43
C LEU A 341 4.23 -40.82 56.47
N LEU A 342 5.07 -41.85 56.61
CA LEU A 342 6.17 -42.12 55.67
C LEU A 342 5.63 -42.61 54.32
N GLU A 343 4.57 -43.42 54.31
CA GLU A 343 3.93 -43.93 53.10
C GLU A 343 3.17 -42.83 52.34
N ASP A 344 2.40 -41.96 53.00
CA ASP A 344 1.83 -40.76 52.37
C ASP A 344 2.91 -39.83 51.85
N THR A 345 3.98 -39.58 52.62
CA THR A 345 5.08 -38.72 52.17
C THR A 345 5.79 -39.30 50.95
N ASN A 346 5.99 -40.62 50.90
CA ASN A 346 6.53 -41.30 49.72
C ASN A 346 5.55 -41.25 48.53
N VAL A 347 4.24 -41.43 48.73
CA VAL A 347 3.23 -41.31 47.65
C VAL A 347 3.18 -39.87 47.12
N ARG A 348 3.23 -38.87 48.00
CA ARG A 348 3.27 -37.44 47.67
C ARG A 348 4.55 -37.07 46.90
N LEU A 349 5.69 -37.64 47.29
CA LEU A 349 6.98 -37.45 46.61
C LEU A 349 6.99 -38.13 45.24
N ASN A 350 6.59 -39.40 45.12
CA ASN A 350 6.46 -40.10 43.83
C ASN A 350 5.49 -39.37 42.88
N LYS A 351 4.40 -38.80 43.41
CA LYS A 351 3.45 -37.97 42.63
C LYS A 351 4.10 -36.67 42.14
N MET A 352 4.87 -35.99 42.99
CA MET A 352 5.62 -34.78 42.61
C MET A 352 6.70 -35.08 41.57
N GLU A 353 7.45 -36.19 41.70
CA GLU A 353 8.40 -36.64 40.70
C GLU A 353 7.71 -36.98 39.37
N GLY A 354 6.57 -37.68 39.42
CA GLY A 354 5.75 -37.97 38.23
C GLY A 354 5.22 -36.71 37.54
N GLU A 355 4.76 -35.72 38.31
CA GLU A 355 4.31 -34.42 37.80
C GLU A 355 5.47 -33.61 37.19
N TYR A 356 6.63 -33.58 37.83
CA TYR A 356 7.83 -32.93 37.32
C TYR A 356 8.36 -33.62 36.05
N VAL A 357 8.36 -34.95 35.98
CA VAL A 357 8.71 -35.71 34.78
C VAL A 357 7.71 -35.47 33.66
N ALA A 358 6.40 -35.41 33.94
CA ALA A 358 5.38 -35.07 32.94
C ALA A 358 5.52 -33.63 32.43
N GLN A 359 5.78 -32.67 33.32
CA GLN A 359 6.08 -31.28 32.96
C GLN A 359 7.35 -31.19 32.09
N MET A 360 8.41 -31.90 32.46
CA MET A 360 9.66 -31.98 31.70
C MET A 360 9.46 -32.68 30.33
N GLN A 361 8.56 -33.66 30.22
CA GLN A 361 8.20 -34.24 28.92
C GLN A 361 7.41 -33.24 28.06
N SER A 362 6.49 -32.48 28.66
CA SER A 362 5.72 -31.44 27.98
C SER A 362 6.60 -30.30 27.46
N THR A 363 7.54 -29.80 28.27
CA THR A 363 8.49 -28.77 27.84
C THR A 363 9.44 -29.28 26.76
N ASN A 364 9.94 -30.52 26.87
CA ASN A 364 10.74 -31.14 25.80
C ASN A 364 9.95 -31.36 24.49
N GLN A 365 8.64 -31.60 24.56
CA GLN A 365 7.78 -31.67 23.38
C GLN A 365 7.59 -30.29 22.75
N MET A 366 7.32 -29.25 23.55
CA MET A 366 7.25 -27.87 23.09
C MET A 366 8.58 -27.41 22.46
N ILE A 367 9.72 -27.77 23.06
CA ILE A 367 11.06 -27.50 22.49
C ILE A 367 11.20 -28.13 21.11
N LYS A 368 10.84 -29.40 20.92
CA LYS A 368 10.89 -30.08 19.61
C LYS A 368 9.95 -29.44 18.57
N GLU A 369 8.78 -28.97 18.99
CA GLU A 369 7.84 -28.27 18.12
C GLU A 369 8.39 -26.90 17.69
N LEU A 370 9.04 -26.18 18.61
CA LEU A 370 9.75 -24.93 18.32
C LEU A 370 10.99 -25.16 17.43
N GLU A 371 11.79 -26.19 17.69
CA GLU A 371 12.93 -26.60 16.85
C GLU A 371 12.47 -26.94 15.43
N SER A 372 11.41 -27.74 15.30
CA SER A 372 10.78 -28.08 14.02
C SER A 372 10.27 -26.84 13.29
N ARG A 373 9.61 -25.91 14.01
CA ARG A 373 9.13 -24.65 13.43
C ARG A 373 10.27 -23.72 13.01
N VAL A 374 11.38 -23.68 13.76
CA VAL A 374 12.60 -22.95 13.38
C VAL A 374 13.28 -23.57 12.16
N GLN A 375 13.37 -24.89 12.06
CA GLN A 375 13.85 -25.58 10.85
C GLN A 375 12.97 -25.29 9.64
N GLN A 376 11.64 -25.33 9.80
CA GLN A 376 10.70 -24.97 8.74
C GLN A 376 10.87 -23.50 8.31
N LEU A 377 10.90 -22.56 9.24
CA LEU A 377 11.09 -21.13 8.95
C LEU A 377 12.46 -20.85 8.29
N THR A 378 13.50 -21.61 8.67
CA THR A 378 14.82 -21.53 8.02
C THR A 378 14.72 -22.00 6.57
N GLY A 379 14.08 -23.15 6.31
CA GLY A 379 13.84 -23.64 4.95
C GLY A 379 12.93 -22.72 4.11
N GLU A 380 11.93 -22.08 4.72
CA GLU A 380 11.08 -21.06 4.07
C GLU A 380 11.90 -19.80 3.71
N ALA A 381 12.79 -19.35 4.60
CA ALA A 381 13.70 -18.23 4.36
C ALA A 381 14.76 -18.54 3.28
N GLU A 382 15.34 -19.74 3.29
CA GLU A 382 16.28 -20.22 2.27
C GLU A 382 15.60 -20.33 0.89
N ASN A 383 14.38 -20.87 0.82
CA ASN A 383 13.60 -20.89 -0.42
C ASN A 383 13.25 -19.48 -0.91
N SER A 384 12.89 -18.55 -0.02
CA SER A 384 12.69 -17.14 -0.37
C SER A 384 13.98 -16.48 -0.89
N ASN A 385 15.13 -16.81 -0.30
CA ASN A 385 16.44 -16.33 -0.75
C ASN A 385 16.81 -16.90 -2.13
N LEU A 386 16.56 -18.19 -2.38
CA LEU A 386 16.75 -18.82 -3.68
C LEU A 386 15.83 -18.23 -4.76
N GLN A 387 14.58 -17.88 -4.42
CA GLN A 387 13.68 -17.15 -5.31
C GLN A 387 14.20 -15.74 -5.61
N LYS A 388 14.71 -15.01 -4.61
CA LYS A 388 15.36 -13.69 -4.81
C LYS A 388 16.59 -13.79 -5.72
N GLN A 389 17.42 -14.82 -5.54
CA GLN A 389 18.58 -15.07 -6.42
C GLN A 389 18.17 -15.33 -7.87
N LYS A 390 17.11 -16.13 -8.10
CA LYS A 390 16.54 -16.35 -9.45
C LYS A 390 16.01 -15.05 -10.05
N LEU A 391 15.24 -14.26 -9.31
CA LEU A 391 14.74 -12.96 -9.78
C LEU A 391 15.87 -11.96 -10.08
N ILE A 392 16.97 -11.99 -9.33
CA ILE A 392 18.18 -11.20 -9.61
C ILE A 392 18.84 -11.68 -10.91
N GLN A 393 18.93 -12.98 -11.14
CA GLN A 393 19.47 -13.53 -12.40
C GLN A 393 18.58 -13.18 -13.60
N GLU A 394 17.26 -13.40 -13.50
CA GLU A 394 16.27 -13.03 -14.53
C GLU A 394 16.32 -11.52 -14.84
N LYS A 395 16.47 -10.67 -13.81
CA LYS A 395 16.71 -9.22 -13.95
C LYS A 395 17.98 -8.94 -14.75
N LEU A 396 19.11 -9.57 -14.40
CA LEU A 396 20.39 -9.38 -15.11
C LEU A 396 20.31 -9.87 -16.57
N GLU A 397 19.57 -10.94 -16.85
CA GLU A 397 19.34 -11.44 -18.20
C GLU A 397 18.42 -10.51 -19.01
N LEU A 398 17.40 -9.91 -18.38
CA LEU A 398 16.55 -8.87 -19.00
C LEU A 398 17.33 -7.56 -19.26
N GLU A 399 18.17 -7.12 -18.31
CA GLU A 399 19.05 -5.95 -18.50
C GLU A 399 20.06 -6.18 -19.64
N ARG A 400 20.58 -7.41 -19.76
CA ARG A 400 21.45 -7.82 -20.88
C ARG A 400 20.72 -7.80 -22.22
N CYS A 401 19.51 -8.35 -22.28
CA CYS A 401 18.67 -8.31 -23.48
C CYS A 401 18.32 -6.86 -23.89
N TYR A 402 17.94 -6.03 -22.91
CA TYR A 402 17.68 -4.60 -23.13
C TYR A 402 18.91 -3.88 -23.69
N GLN A 403 20.11 -4.14 -23.14
CA GLN A 403 21.35 -3.54 -23.64
C GLN A 403 21.67 -3.99 -25.06
N ILE A 404 21.43 -5.26 -25.42
CA ILE A 404 21.59 -5.76 -26.80
C ILE A 404 20.64 -5.00 -27.74
N THR A 405 19.35 -4.91 -27.43
CA THR A 405 18.39 -4.16 -28.26
C THR A 405 18.69 -2.66 -28.33
N CYS A 406 19.28 -2.06 -27.28
CA CYS A 406 19.77 -0.68 -27.33
C CYS A 406 20.96 -0.53 -28.30
N ASN A 407 21.90 -1.47 -28.28
CA ASN A 407 23.04 -1.49 -29.19
C ASN A 407 22.58 -1.68 -30.65
N GLU A 408 21.65 -2.60 -30.91
CA GLU A 408 21.03 -2.82 -32.22
C GLU A 408 20.31 -1.56 -32.73
N LEU A 409 19.51 -0.90 -31.87
CA LEU A 409 18.84 0.36 -32.21
C LEU A 409 19.84 1.48 -32.50
N GLN A 410 20.94 1.56 -31.76
CA GLN A 410 22.02 2.52 -32.00
C GLN A 410 22.75 2.22 -33.31
N GLU A 411 22.97 0.95 -33.65
CA GLU A 411 23.55 0.55 -34.94
C GLU A 411 22.62 0.87 -36.12
N VAL A 412 21.31 0.61 -35.98
CA VAL A 412 20.29 1.01 -36.97
C VAL A 412 20.26 2.54 -37.13
N LYS A 413 20.34 3.32 -36.04
CA LYS A 413 20.49 4.79 -36.10
C LYS A 413 21.79 5.21 -36.79
N ALA A 414 22.90 4.51 -36.59
CA ALA A 414 24.18 4.78 -37.26
C ALA A 414 24.12 4.48 -38.77
N ARG A 415 23.60 3.30 -39.16
CA ARG A 415 23.34 2.93 -40.57
C ARG A 415 22.41 3.95 -41.25
N TYR A 416 21.39 4.42 -40.54
CA TYR A 416 20.45 5.44 -41.01
C TYR A 416 21.16 6.79 -41.24
N CYS A 417 21.91 7.30 -40.27
CA CYS A 417 22.71 8.52 -40.42
C CYS A 417 23.74 8.43 -41.57
N LEU A 418 24.35 7.25 -41.77
CA LEU A 418 25.22 6.98 -42.91
C LEU A 418 24.46 7.10 -44.24
N ARG A 419 23.31 6.43 -44.39
CA ARG A 419 22.48 6.51 -45.60
C ARG A 419 22.02 7.95 -45.87
N ARG A 420 21.63 8.70 -44.84
CA ARG A 420 21.25 10.12 -44.93
C ARG A 420 22.40 11.00 -45.42
N ASN A 421 23.62 10.73 -44.96
CA ASN A 421 24.83 11.46 -45.36
C ASN A 421 25.21 11.15 -46.82
N THR A 422 25.10 9.89 -47.25
CA THR A 422 25.30 9.49 -48.64
C THR A 422 24.26 10.14 -49.57
N LEU A 423 22.96 10.08 -49.23
CA LEU A 423 21.90 10.75 -49.98
C LEU A 423 22.11 12.29 -50.07
N HIS A 424 22.59 12.90 -48.98
CA HIS A 424 22.91 14.34 -48.99
C HIS A 424 24.08 14.65 -49.94
N LYS A 425 25.12 13.80 -49.99
CA LYS A 425 26.23 13.95 -50.94
C LYS A 425 25.79 13.72 -52.38
N GLU A 426 24.95 12.72 -52.63
CA GLU A 426 24.33 12.45 -53.93
C GLU A 426 23.55 13.68 -54.42
N LYS A 427 22.69 14.28 -53.57
CA LYS A 427 22.04 15.57 -53.85
C LYS A 427 23.02 16.68 -54.18
N ASP A 428 24.06 16.88 -53.37
CA ASP A 428 24.93 18.05 -53.52
C ASP A 428 25.85 17.94 -54.73
N HIS A 429 26.28 16.72 -55.09
CA HIS A 429 26.92 16.43 -56.38
C HIS A 429 25.98 16.82 -57.52
N LEU A 430 24.72 16.41 -57.43
CA LEU A 430 23.72 16.68 -58.45
C LEU A 430 23.37 18.20 -58.56
N ILE A 431 23.36 18.94 -57.46
CA ILE A 431 23.21 20.41 -57.44
C ILE A 431 24.41 21.07 -58.12
N SER A 432 25.64 20.65 -57.79
CA SER A 432 26.85 21.11 -58.49
C SER A 432 26.76 20.83 -60.00
N ASP A 433 26.22 19.67 -60.38
CA ASP A 433 25.96 19.25 -61.75
C ASP A 433 24.92 20.15 -62.47
N TYR A 434 23.83 20.60 -61.80
CA TYR A 434 22.93 21.64 -62.34
C TYR A 434 23.65 22.95 -62.54
N GLU A 435 24.36 23.41 -61.51
CA GLU A 435 25.06 24.68 -61.56
C GLU A 435 26.10 24.70 -62.68
N GLN A 436 26.84 23.61 -62.87
CA GLN A 436 27.85 23.49 -63.92
C GLN A 436 27.20 23.46 -65.32
N ASN A 437 26.06 22.79 -65.48
CA ASN A 437 25.30 22.83 -66.73
C ASN A 437 24.61 24.18 -66.99
N LEU A 438 24.10 24.86 -65.96
CA LEU A 438 23.59 26.22 -66.06
C LEU A 438 24.70 27.20 -66.44
N LYS A 439 25.87 27.11 -65.80
CA LYS A 439 27.06 27.90 -66.15
C LYS A 439 27.52 27.62 -67.59
N LEU A 440 27.49 26.36 -68.05
CA LEU A 440 27.79 26.00 -69.45
C LEU A 440 26.73 26.49 -70.44
N LEU A 441 25.45 26.41 -70.10
CA LEU A 441 24.34 26.87 -70.94
C LEU A 441 24.32 28.40 -71.03
N GLN A 442 24.60 29.09 -69.92
CA GLN A 442 24.74 30.55 -69.87
C GLN A 442 26.00 31.00 -70.61
N THR A 443 27.14 30.32 -70.45
CA THR A 443 28.34 30.59 -71.27
C THR A 443 28.05 30.39 -72.76
N LYS A 444 27.24 29.40 -73.14
CA LYS A 444 26.76 29.24 -74.52
C LYS A 444 25.80 30.34 -74.95
N TYR A 445 24.89 30.78 -74.08
CA TYR A 445 23.97 31.88 -74.36
C TYR A 445 24.74 33.19 -74.57
N ASP A 446 25.69 33.50 -73.69
CA ASP A 446 26.56 34.67 -73.81
C ASP A 446 27.46 34.56 -75.06
N ALA A 447 27.91 33.35 -75.43
CA ALA A 447 28.65 33.13 -76.67
C ALA A 447 27.79 33.32 -77.93
N ASP A 448 26.58 32.74 -78.00
CA ASP A 448 25.63 32.92 -79.11
C ASP A 448 25.16 34.40 -79.18
N VAL A 449 24.91 35.06 -78.05
CA VAL A 449 24.59 36.50 -77.98
C VAL A 449 25.78 37.36 -78.41
N ASN A 450 27.02 37.01 -78.06
CA ASN A 450 28.20 37.72 -78.55
C ASN A 450 28.52 37.40 -80.02
N LEU A 451 28.08 36.26 -80.54
CA LEU A 451 28.07 35.95 -81.98
C LEU A 451 27.05 36.86 -82.69
N LEU A 452 25.79 36.89 -82.23
CA LEU A 452 24.77 37.80 -82.76
C LEU A 452 25.21 39.26 -82.66
N LYS A 453 25.85 39.71 -81.57
CA LYS A 453 26.42 41.08 -81.50
C LYS A 453 27.51 41.31 -82.55
N LYS A 454 28.37 40.33 -82.84
CA LYS A 454 29.36 40.42 -83.92
C LYS A 454 28.70 40.41 -85.31
N GLU A 455 27.69 39.58 -85.53
CA GLU A 455 26.94 39.52 -86.78
C GLU A 455 26.09 40.77 -87.01
N HIS A 456 25.46 41.32 -85.97
CA HIS A 456 24.81 42.62 -85.99
C HIS A 456 25.81 43.75 -86.19
N ALA A 457 27.00 43.73 -85.56
CA ALA A 457 28.03 44.73 -85.82
C ALA A 457 28.57 44.63 -87.27
N LEU A 458 28.74 43.43 -87.82
CA LEU A 458 29.20 43.20 -89.18
C LEU A 458 28.11 43.49 -90.23
N SER A 459 26.83 43.27 -89.88
CA SER A 459 25.67 43.60 -90.71
C SER A 459 25.33 45.09 -90.63
N ALA A 460 25.50 45.73 -89.48
CA ALA A 460 25.45 47.18 -89.31
C ALA A 460 26.66 47.85 -89.96
N SER A 461 27.83 47.20 -90.04
CA SER A 461 28.98 47.66 -90.82
C SER A 461 28.73 47.55 -92.33
N LYS A 462 28.16 46.44 -92.81
CA LYS A 462 27.72 46.29 -94.22
C LYS A 462 26.59 47.25 -94.57
N ALA A 463 25.58 47.38 -93.71
CA ALA A 463 24.51 48.34 -93.87
C ALA A 463 25.03 49.77 -93.74
N SER A 464 26.01 50.07 -92.89
CA SER A 464 26.71 51.35 -92.86
C SER A 464 27.51 51.59 -94.13
N GLY A 465 28.11 50.56 -94.74
CA GLY A 465 28.77 50.64 -96.04
C GLY A 465 27.78 51.00 -97.15
N VAL A 466 26.67 50.27 -97.26
CA VAL A 466 25.59 50.56 -98.23
C VAL A 466 24.91 51.90 -97.92
N ILE A 467 24.74 52.27 -96.65
CA ILE A 467 24.27 53.60 -96.24
C ILE A 467 25.30 54.65 -96.62
N LYS A 468 26.62 54.38 -96.58
CA LYS A 468 27.68 55.31 -96.96
C LYS A 468 27.80 55.49 -98.48
N GLU A 469 27.53 54.43 -99.25
CA GLU A 469 27.35 54.49 -100.71
C GLU A 469 26.07 55.25 -101.06
N LEU A 470 24.95 54.96 -100.39
CA LEU A 470 23.69 55.70 -100.52
C LEU A 470 23.82 57.14 -100.01
N GLU A 471 24.65 57.43 -99.02
CA GLU A 471 24.98 58.77 -98.53
C GLU A 471 25.90 59.49 -99.50
N GLN A 472 26.82 58.82 -100.18
CA GLN A 472 27.57 59.41 -101.30
C GLN A 472 26.63 59.75 -102.47
N ASN A 473 25.72 58.84 -102.84
CA ASN A 473 24.70 59.10 -103.86
C ASN A 473 23.72 60.21 -103.41
N VAL A 474 23.30 60.21 -102.15
CA VAL A 474 22.49 61.26 -101.53
C VAL A 474 23.30 62.53 -101.31
N CYS A 475 24.62 62.52 -101.29
CA CYS A 475 25.46 63.73 -101.29
C CYS A 475 25.62 64.29 -102.70
N GLN A 476 25.73 63.46 -103.74
CA GLN A 476 25.62 63.91 -105.13
C GLN A 476 24.23 64.51 -105.40
N LEU A 477 23.16 63.85 -104.97
CA LEU A 477 21.79 64.36 -105.04
C LEU A 477 21.54 65.55 -104.10
N LYS A 478 22.22 65.65 -102.94
CA LYS A 478 22.17 66.83 -102.06
C LYS A 478 23.01 67.99 -102.57
N GLN A 479 24.03 67.75 -103.39
CA GLN A 479 24.76 68.81 -104.07
C GLN A 479 23.82 69.46 -105.10
N GLN A 480 23.17 68.64 -105.94
CA GLN A 480 22.09 69.06 -106.85
C GLN A 480 20.88 69.68 -106.10
N LEU A 481 20.52 69.17 -104.91
CA LEU A 481 19.42 69.71 -104.11
C LEU A 481 19.83 70.96 -103.31
N GLN A 482 21.10 71.17 -102.93
CA GLN A 482 21.55 72.41 -102.30
C GLN A 482 21.67 73.54 -103.32
N GLU A 483 22.07 73.22 -104.55
CA GLU A 483 21.95 74.11 -105.72
C GLU A 483 20.49 74.56 -105.98
N SER A 484 19.50 73.82 -105.44
CA SER A 484 18.06 74.15 -105.50
C SER A 484 17.48 74.74 -104.20
N GLU A 485 17.79 74.20 -103.01
CA GLU A 485 17.28 74.70 -101.72
C GLU A 485 17.87 76.05 -101.32
N LEU A 486 19.09 76.37 -101.77
CA LEU A 486 19.66 77.70 -101.63
C LEU A 486 18.78 78.77 -102.32
N GLN A 487 18.01 78.39 -103.34
CA GLN A 487 17.04 79.24 -104.02
C GLN A 487 15.72 79.42 -103.23
N ARG A 488 15.50 78.67 -102.14
CA ARG A 488 14.22 78.60 -101.42
C ARG A 488 14.26 78.93 -99.92
N LYS A 489 15.34 78.60 -99.20
CA LYS A 489 15.33 78.65 -97.71
C LYS A 489 15.35 80.05 -97.09
N GLN A 490 15.51 81.08 -97.91
CA GLN A 490 15.57 82.51 -97.55
C GLN A 490 14.24 83.12 -97.04
N GLN A 491 13.18 82.33 -96.81
CA GLN A 491 11.79 82.81 -96.87
C GLN A 491 10.89 82.69 -95.61
N LEU A 492 11.30 82.08 -94.47
CA LEU A 492 10.31 81.53 -93.52
C LEU A 492 10.44 81.68 -91.97
N LYS A 493 11.57 82.08 -91.37
CA LYS A 493 11.90 81.59 -90.00
C LYS A 493 11.43 82.39 -88.77
N ASP A 494 10.60 83.43 -88.92
CA ASP A 494 10.61 84.57 -87.98
C ASP A 494 9.37 84.77 -87.06
N GLN A 495 8.66 83.73 -86.57
CA GLN A 495 7.31 83.90 -85.97
C GLN A 495 6.94 83.32 -84.56
N GLU A 496 7.30 82.09 -84.17
CA GLU A 496 6.43 81.26 -83.27
C GLU A 496 6.33 81.58 -81.74
N ASN A 497 7.41 81.99 -81.06
CA ASN A 497 7.61 81.62 -79.63
C ASN A 497 6.93 82.51 -78.54
N LYS A 498 5.62 82.36 -78.20
CA LYS A 498 4.97 83.28 -77.19
C LYS A 498 3.95 82.79 -76.11
N PHE A 499 3.38 81.57 -76.09
CA PHE A 499 2.00 81.40 -75.55
C PHE A 499 1.71 80.67 -74.18
N GLN A 500 2.66 80.30 -73.30
CA GLN A 500 2.47 79.07 -72.47
C GLN A 500 2.24 79.08 -70.91
N MET A 501 2.12 80.20 -70.17
CA MET A 501 2.48 80.19 -68.70
C MET A 501 1.42 80.15 -67.55
N GLU A 502 0.09 80.24 -67.75
CA GLU A 502 -0.78 80.86 -66.71
C GLU A 502 -1.57 79.98 -65.68
N ARG A 503 -1.40 78.65 -65.60
CA ARG A 503 -2.52 77.72 -65.23
C ARG A 503 -2.71 77.17 -63.78
N SER A 504 -2.04 77.65 -62.72
CA SER A 504 -1.62 76.70 -61.62
C SER A 504 -2.12 76.86 -60.15
N HIS A 505 -3.09 77.72 -59.77
CA HIS A 505 -3.16 78.26 -58.38
C HIS A 505 -4.10 77.63 -57.29
N LEU A 506 -5.22 76.96 -57.62
CA LEU A 506 -6.48 77.13 -56.82
C LEU A 506 -6.89 76.08 -55.72
N LYS A 507 -6.05 75.14 -55.24
CA LYS A 507 -6.55 73.83 -54.71
C LYS A 507 -6.83 73.61 -53.17
N ARG A 508 -6.46 74.48 -52.22
CA ARG A 508 -6.07 74.02 -50.84
C ARG A 508 -7.09 74.03 -49.65
N THR A 509 -8.37 74.40 -49.76
CA THR A 509 -9.07 75.06 -48.62
C THR A 509 -10.00 74.24 -47.68
N PHE A 510 -10.21 72.92 -47.83
CA PHE A 510 -11.47 72.29 -47.34
C PHE A 510 -11.45 71.41 -46.05
N GLU A 511 -10.33 71.07 -45.44
CA GLU A 511 -10.21 69.81 -44.66
C GLU A 511 -10.59 69.83 -43.14
N LYS A 512 -10.85 70.99 -42.52
CA LYS A 512 -10.65 71.19 -41.06
C LYS A 512 -11.85 70.94 -40.10
N LYS A 513 -12.87 70.13 -40.44
CA LYS A 513 -14.23 70.25 -39.81
C LYS A 513 -14.83 69.03 -39.09
N ILE A 514 -14.04 68.06 -38.66
CA ILE A 514 -14.52 66.68 -38.35
C ILE A 514 -14.38 66.21 -36.88
N HIS A 515 -13.73 66.97 -35.98
CA HIS A 515 -13.10 66.37 -34.78
C HIS A 515 -14.00 66.13 -33.54
N ASP A 516 -15.04 66.94 -33.30
CA ASP A 516 -15.41 67.31 -31.91
C ASP A 516 -16.47 66.42 -31.20
N LEU A 517 -16.96 65.33 -31.79
CA LEU A 517 -18.19 64.63 -31.33
C LEU A 517 -18.02 63.44 -30.36
N GLN A 518 -16.80 63.09 -29.92
CA GLN A 518 -16.50 61.75 -29.40
C GLN A 518 -16.60 61.54 -27.86
N SER A 519 -16.92 62.56 -27.05
CA SER A 519 -16.46 62.60 -25.64
C SER A 519 -17.45 62.23 -24.50
N GLU A 520 -18.75 62.04 -24.75
CA GLU A 520 -19.77 62.04 -23.67
C GLU A 520 -20.04 60.66 -22.99
N LEU A 521 -19.53 59.55 -23.53
CA LEU A 521 -20.11 58.22 -23.33
C LEU A 521 -19.77 57.49 -22.00
N ASP A 522 -18.66 57.82 -21.33
CA ASP A 522 -18.05 56.88 -20.35
C ASP A 522 -18.54 56.98 -18.89
N LYS A 523 -19.44 57.91 -18.55
CA LYS A 523 -19.75 58.29 -17.15
C LYS A 523 -20.66 57.35 -16.35
N GLU A 524 -21.37 56.43 -17.00
CA GLU A 524 -22.59 55.82 -16.42
C GLU A 524 -22.37 54.48 -15.67
N LYS A 525 -21.11 54.04 -15.49
CA LYS A 525 -20.78 52.67 -15.05
C LYS A 525 -20.52 52.49 -13.54
N GLU A 526 -20.44 53.56 -12.74
CA GLU A 526 -19.73 53.53 -11.45
C GLU A 526 -20.58 53.19 -10.20
N ASP A 527 -21.91 53.35 -10.25
CA ASP A 527 -22.74 53.36 -9.02
C ASP A 527 -23.20 51.98 -8.48
N ALA A 528 -23.03 50.89 -9.24
CA ALA A 528 -23.58 49.58 -8.87
C ALA A 528 -22.95 48.93 -7.62
N GLN A 529 -21.72 49.31 -7.26
CA GLN A 529 -20.85 48.53 -6.37
C GLN A 529 -21.25 48.52 -4.88
N LYS A 530 -22.07 49.47 -4.42
CA LYS A 530 -22.14 49.86 -2.98
C LYS A 530 -23.12 49.05 -2.11
N LYS A 531 -23.78 48.00 -2.62
CA LYS A 531 -25.01 47.44 -1.99
C LYS A 531 -24.82 46.20 -1.09
N ILE A 532 -23.63 45.60 -1.04
CA ILE A 532 -23.38 44.28 -0.41
C ILE A 532 -23.12 44.36 1.12
N HIS A 533 -22.54 45.46 1.59
CA HIS A 533 -21.85 45.55 2.89
C HIS A 533 -22.77 45.82 4.10
N ARG A 534 -23.93 45.13 4.20
CA ARG A 534 -24.98 45.41 5.23
C ARG A 534 -25.58 44.19 5.94
N LEU A 535 -25.08 42.98 5.71
CA LEU A 535 -25.68 41.75 6.27
C LEU A 535 -24.86 41.10 7.40
N GLU A 536 -23.68 41.63 7.74
CA GLU A 536 -22.68 40.93 8.56
C GLU A 536 -22.76 41.28 10.06
N GLU A 537 -23.42 42.38 10.45
CA GLU A 537 -23.38 42.90 11.83
C GLU A 537 -24.39 42.22 12.80
N ALA A 538 -25.44 41.57 12.29
CA ALA A 538 -26.61 41.17 13.08
C ALA A 538 -26.42 39.93 13.99
N LEU A 539 -25.27 39.25 13.96
CA LEU A 539 -25.07 37.97 14.66
C LEU A 539 -24.57 38.11 16.11
N LYS A 540 -24.07 39.28 16.50
CA LYS A 540 -23.18 39.44 17.68
C LYS A 540 -23.89 39.69 19.03
N GLU A 541 -25.21 39.76 19.06
CA GLU A 541 -25.97 40.40 20.15
C GLU A 541 -26.66 39.41 21.14
N LYS A 542 -26.22 38.14 21.21
CA LYS A 542 -26.95 37.08 21.96
C LYS A 542 -26.23 36.40 23.12
N GLU A 543 -24.94 36.63 23.35
CA GLU A 543 -24.16 35.82 24.30
C GLU A 543 -24.09 36.39 25.74
N GLU A 544 -24.46 37.65 25.97
CA GLU A 544 -24.13 38.37 27.23
C GLU A 544 -25.11 38.21 28.41
N GLN A 545 -26.18 37.40 28.32
CA GLN A 545 -27.27 37.42 29.32
C GLN A 545 -27.15 36.42 30.50
N LEU A 546 -26.23 35.45 30.47
CA LEU A 546 -26.27 34.30 31.40
C LEU A 546 -25.56 34.49 32.76
N THR A 547 -24.80 35.57 32.95
CA THR A 547 -23.74 35.66 33.99
C THR A 547 -24.13 36.21 35.37
N ARG A 548 -25.42 36.44 35.68
CA ARG A 548 -25.83 37.31 36.82
C ARG A 548 -26.53 36.68 38.03
N VAL A 549 -26.62 35.36 38.15
CA VAL A 549 -27.52 34.71 39.16
C VAL A 549 -26.79 34.13 40.40
N SER A 550 -25.49 33.85 40.33
CA SER A 550 -24.83 32.92 41.26
C SER A 550 -24.45 33.44 42.67
N GLU A 551 -24.62 34.73 42.98
CA GLU A 551 -23.97 35.34 44.17
C GLU A 551 -24.83 35.40 45.46
N GLY A 552 -26.11 34.97 45.43
CA GLY A 552 -27.10 35.37 46.45
C GLY A 552 -27.22 34.57 47.76
N GLN A 553 -26.74 33.33 47.86
CA GLN A 553 -27.25 32.37 48.89
C GLN A 553 -26.41 32.19 50.18
N ARG A 554 -25.47 33.08 50.51
CA ARG A 554 -24.36 32.77 51.47
C ARG A 554 -24.55 33.19 52.95
N LEU A 555 -25.74 33.60 53.42
CA LEU A 555 -25.81 34.50 54.61
C LEU A 555 -26.96 34.32 55.66
N GLN A 556 -27.64 33.17 55.78
CA GLN A 556 -28.83 33.02 56.65
C GLN A 556 -28.86 31.75 57.53
N ALA A 557 -27.93 31.59 58.49
CA ALA A 557 -27.80 30.30 59.24
C ALA A 557 -27.25 30.34 60.68
N GLN A 558 -27.46 31.39 61.50
CA GLN A 558 -26.76 31.54 62.81
C GLN A 558 -27.57 32.08 64.03
N GLN A 559 -28.90 31.85 64.13
CA GLN A 559 -29.69 32.25 65.33
C GLN A 559 -30.88 31.30 65.63
N ALA A 560 -30.88 30.53 66.74
CA ALA A 560 -32.06 29.74 67.18
C ALA A 560 -32.10 29.22 68.65
N ASP A 561 -31.08 28.49 69.13
CA ASP A 561 -31.24 27.40 70.14
C ASP A 561 -31.42 27.83 71.62
N ALA A 562 -32.65 28.19 72.03
CA ALA A 562 -32.89 29.03 73.23
C ALA A 562 -33.10 28.36 74.62
N ALA A 563 -34.24 27.74 74.93
CA ALA A 563 -34.75 27.67 76.32
C ALA A 563 -35.84 26.59 76.63
N LEU A 564 -36.26 26.57 77.92
CA LEU A 564 -37.47 25.95 78.57
C LEU A 564 -37.28 24.63 79.36
N GLU A 565 -37.44 24.66 80.71
CA GLU A 565 -37.53 23.47 81.63
C GLU A 565 -38.01 23.85 83.08
N GLU A 566 -39.16 23.33 83.59
CA GLU A 566 -39.71 23.58 84.98
C GLU A 566 -40.93 22.67 85.40
N PHE A 567 -41.33 22.68 86.69
CA PHE A 567 -42.61 22.38 87.42
C PHE A 567 -43.28 20.98 87.49
N LYS A 568 -43.54 20.41 88.71
CA LYS A 568 -44.01 18.99 88.88
C LYS A 568 -44.84 18.47 90.15
N ARG A 569 -45.26 19.18 91.24
CA ARG A 569 -45.58 18.48 92.57
C ARG A 569 -46.64 19.07 93.60
N GLN A 570 -47.21 18.22 94.51
CA GLN A 570 -47.62 18.41 95.97
C GLN A 570 -49.08 18.04 96.45
N VAL A 571 -49.27 17.49 97.71
CA VAL A 571 -50.50 17.26 98.59
C VAL A 571 -51.00 15.79 98.87
N GLU A 572 -51.31 15.38 100.14
CA GLU A 572 -51.62 13.96 100.60
C GLU A 572 -52.25 13.77 102.06
N LEU A 573 -52.58 12.52 102.50
CA LEU A 573 -52.53 11.88 103.89
C LEU A 573 -53.82 11.51 104.77
N ASN A 574 -53.71 10.46 105.66
CA ASN A 574 -54.52 10.01 106.88
C ASN A 574 -55.83 9.14 106.74
N SER A 575 -56.39 8.37 107.73
CA SER A 575 -55.96 7.65 109.00
C SER A 575 -57.11 6.85 109.74
N GLU A 576 -56.90 5.70 110.46
CA GLU A 576 -57.96 4.88 111.20
C GLU A 576 -57.51 4.07 112.49
N LYS A 577 -58.43 3.48 113.32
CA LYS A 577 -58.17 2.64 114.56
C LYS A 577 -59.41 1.92 115.22
N VAL A 578 -59.23 0.87 116.10
CA VAL A 578 -60.03 0.42 117.34
C VAL A 578 -60.52 -1.08 117.47
N TYR A 579 -60.70 -1.59 118.73
CA TYR A 579 -61.49 -2.76 119.28
C TYR A 579 -60.78 -4.08 119.76
N ALA A 580 -61.35 -4.88 120.72
CA ALA A 580 -60.59 -5.95 121.47
C ALA A 580 -61.28 -7.22 122.13
N GLU A 581 -61.60 -7.23 123.45
CA GLU A 581 -61.02 -8.21 124.43
C GLU A 581 -61.48 -9.69 124.54
N MET A 582 -62.73 -10.11 124.88
CA MET A 582 -62.98 -11.56 125.17
C MET A 582 -62.76 -12.50 123.97
N LYS A 583 -62.77 -11.93 122.76
CA LYS A 583 -62.26 -12.50 121.51
C LYS A 583 -60.88 -13.16 121.72
N GLU A 584 -59.99 -12.48 122.44
CA GLU A 584 -58.57 -12.79 122.65
C GLU A 584 -58.29 -14.11 123.40
N GLN A 585 -59.22 -14.62 124.22
CA GLN A 585 -58.98 -15.85 125.01
C GLN A 585 -59.36 -17.12 124.27
N MET A 586 -60.47 -17.14 123.51
CA MET A 586 -60.73 -18.26 122.60
C MET A 586 -59.79 -18.19 121.39
N GLU A 587 -59.48 -16.98 120.90
CA GLU A 587 -58.37 -16.75 119.98
C GLU A 587 -57.04 -17.30 120.52
N LYS A 588 -56.78 -17.35 121.84
CA LYS A 588 -55.52 -17.91 122.35
C LYS A 588 -55.39 -19.41 122.14
N VAL A 589 -56.36 -20.23 122.58
CA VAL A 589 -56.27 -21.70 122.43
C VAL A 589 -56.52 -22.13 120.98
N GLU A 590 -57.44 -21.48 120.27
CA GLU A 590 -57.62 -21.72 118.83
C GLU A 590 -56.36 -21.28 118.07
N ALA A 591 -55.72 -20.17 118.44
CA ALA A 591 -54.41 -19.83 117.89
C ALA A 591 -53.28 -20.72 118.41
N ASP A 592 -53.37 -21.48 119.50
CA ASP A 592 -52.33 -22.46 119.85
C ASP A 592 -52.44 -23.75 119.02
N LEU A 593 -53.66 -24.26 118.82
CA LEU A 593 -53.87 -25.36 117.88
C LEU A 593 -53.58 -24.93 116.43
N THR A 594 -53.92 -23.69 116.08
CA THR A 594 -53.60 -23.10 114.76
C THR A 594 -52.11 -22.73 114.66
N ARG A 595 -51.43 -22.32 115.74
CA ARG A 595 -49.95 -22.16 115.78
C ARG A 595 -49.29 -23.51 115.57
N SER A 596 -49.75 -24.59 116.21
CA SER A 596 -49.17 -25.93 116.05
C SER A 596 -49.42 -26.53 114.66
N LYS A 597 -50.66 -26.44 114.14
CA LYS A 597 -51.00 -26.86 112.77
C LYS A 597 -50.25 -26.01 111.75
N SER A 598 -50.34 -24.68 111.83
CA SER A 598 -49.64 -23.78 110.91
C SER A 598 -48.13 -23.82 111.05
N LEU A 599 -47.55 -24.22 112.20
CA LEU A 599 -46.11 -24.46 112.31
C LEU A 599 -45.72 -25.71 111.53
N ARG A 600 -46.45 -26.82 111.67
CA ARG A 600 -46.18 -28.06 110.92
C ARG A 600 -46.47 -27.90 109.42
N GLU A 601 -47.50 -27.13 109.08
CA GLU A 601 -47.86 -26.78 107.71
C GLU A 601 -46.87 -25.77 107.11
N LYS A 602 -46.37 -24.79 107.89
CA LYS A 602 -45.25 -23.93 107.50
C LYS A 602 -44.00 -24.77 107.25
N GLN A 603 -43.61 -25.64 108.18
CA GLN A 603 -42.47 -26.54 107.98
C GLN A 603 -42.64 -27.40 106.72
N SER A 604 -43.83 -27.97 106.48
CA SER A 604 -44.09 -28.72 105.24
C SER A 604 -44.04 -27.84 103.98
N LYS A 605 -44.55 -26.60 104.04
CA LYS A 605 -44.48 -25.62 102.96
C LYS A 605 -43.06 -25.08 102.75
N GLU A 606 -42.26 -25.01 103.80
CA GLU A 606 -40.88 -24.55 103.83
C GLU A 606 -39.94 -25.63 103.29
N PHE A 607 -40.15 -26.90 103.62
CA PHE A 607 -39.48 -28.02 102.95
C PHE A 607 -39.90 -28.16 101.48
N LEU A 608 -41.18 -27.99 101.14
CA LEU A 608 -41.63 -27.95 99.74
C LEU A 608 -41.03 -26.76 98.98
N TRP A 609 -40.96 -25.58 99.61
CA TRP A 609 -40.36 -24.38 99.03
C TRP A 609 -38.85 -24.50 98.90
N GLN A 610 -38.14 -25.13 99.85
CA GLN A 610 -36.72 -25.46 99.73
C GLN A 610 -36.45 -26.47 98.61
N LEU A 611 -37.29 -27.50 98.47
CA LEU A 611 -37.19 -28.47 97.37
C LEU A 611 -37.49 -27.83 96.02
N ASP A 612 -38.49 -26.95 95.94
CA ASP A 612 -38.84 -26.27 94.69
C ASP A 612 -37.85 -25.13 94.35
N ASP A 613 -37.29 -24.42 95.33
CA ASP A 613 -36.17 -23.48 95.16
C ASP A 613 -34.91 -24.20 94.64
N VAL A 614 -34.51 -25.31 95.26
CA VAL A 614 -33.39 -26.13 94.77
C VAL A 614 -33.67 -26.71 93.37
N LYS A 615 -34.90 -27.16 93.10
CA LYS A 615 -35.32 -27.62 91.77
C LYS A 615 -35.30 -26.49 90.74
N GLN A 616 -35.85 -25.32 91.05
CA GLN A 616 -35.85 -24.14 90.19
C GLN A 616 -34.42 -23.69 89.88
N ARG A 617 -33.50 -23.72 90.86
CA ARG A 617 -32.07 -23.45 90.64
C ARG A 617 -31.42 -24.44 89.68
N TYR A 618 -31.71 -25.74 89.80
CA TYR A 618 -31.19 -26.73 88.84
C TYR A 618 -31.84 -26.63 87.46
N GLU A 619 -33.14 -26.36 87.38
CA GLU A 619 -33.84 -26.10 86.11
C GLU A 619 -33.32 -24.83 85.44
N GLN A 620 -33.02 -23.78 86.23
CA GLN A 620 -32.38 -22.55 85.76
C GLN A 620 -30.95 -22.81 85.28
N GLN A 621 -30.10 -23.52 86.03
CA GLN A 621 -28.75 -23.90 85.58
C GLN A 621 -28.78 -24.74 84.29
N ILE A 622 -29.77 -25.62 84.13
CA ILE A 622 -29.97 -26.40 82.89
C ILE A 622 -30.42 -25.50 81.74
N VAL A 623 -31.17 -24.41 81.99
CA VAL A 623 -31.54 -23.41 80.97
C VAL A 623 -30.36 -22.51 80.63
N GLU A 624 -29.57 -22.09 81.61
CA GLU A 624 -28.36 -21.28 81.44
C GLU A 624 -27.31 -22.03 80.62
N LEU A 625 -26.96 -23.27 80.99
CA LEU A 625 -26.04 -24.12 80.21
C LEU A 625 -26.55 -24.42 78.78
N LYS A 626 -27.87 -24.54 78.58
CA LYS A 626 -28.45 -24.69 77.23
C LYS A 626 -28.38 -23.40 76.42
N LEU A 627 -28.56 -22.25 77.07
CA LEU A 627 -28.46 -20.94 76.45
C LEU A 627 -27.00 -20.63 76.06
N GLU A 628 -26.05 -20.94 76.94
CA GLU A 628 -24.60 -20.87 76.67
C GLU A 628 -24.24 -21.78 75.49
N HIS A 629 -24.66 -23.05 75.49
CA HIS A 629 -24.36 -23.97 74.39
C HIS A 629 -24.98 -23.56 73.05
N GLU A 630 -26.22 -23.06 73.02
CA GLU A 630 -26.81 -22.51 71.79
C GLU A 630 -26.12 -21.19 71.38
N GLN A 631 -25.66 -20.36 72.32
CA GLN A 631 -24.85 -19.18 72.01
C GLN A 631 -23.51 -19.56 71.37
N GLU A 632 -22.73 -20.47 71.98
CA GLU A 632 -21.48 -21.02 71.42
C GLU A 632 -21.71 -21.59 70.02
N LYS A 633 -22.76 -22.41 69.84
CA LYS A 633 -23.16 -22.99 68.56
C LYS A 633 -23.51 -21.92 67.52
N THR A 634 -24.24 -20.86 67.89
CA THR A 634 -24.47 -19.73 66.96
C THR A 634 -23.20 -18.93 66.66
N HIS A 635 -22.29 -18.79 67.61
CA HIS A 635 -21.01 -18.11 67.41
C HIS A 635 -20.09 -18.89 66.47
N LEU A 636 -19.95 -20.21 66.66
CA LEU A 636 -19.20 -21.10 65.75
C LEU A 636 -19.80 -21.12 64.34
N LEU A 637 -21.14 -21.12 64.22
CA LEU A 637 -21.81 -21.00 62.92
C LEU A 637 -21.56 -19.63 62.26
N GLN A 638 -21.54 -18.54 63.03
CA GLN A 638 -21.20 -17.20 62.54
C GLN A 638 -19.73 -17.12 62.10
N GLN A 639 -18.80 -17.68 62.88
CA GLN A 639 -17.38 -17.73 62.55
C GLN A 639 -17.15 -18.53 61.26
N HIS A 640 -17.64 -19.77 61.18
CA HIS A 640 -17.55 -20.60 59.98
C HIS A 640 -18.15 -19.91 58.74
N ASN A 641 -19.27 -19.21 58.90
CA ASN A 641 -19.87 -18.45 57.80
C ASN A 641 -19.01 -17.24 57.40
N ALA A 642 -18.43 -16.50 58.36
CA ALA A 642 -17.55 -15.37 58.08
C ALA A 642 -16.23 -15.80 57.42
N GLU A 643 -15.66 -16.94 57.84
CA GLU A 643 -14.49 -17.59 57.22
C GLU A 643 -14.81 -18.04 55.80
N LYS A 644 -15.94 -18.74 55.61
CA LYS A 644 -16.44 -19.14 54.28
C LYS A 644 -16.69 -17.93 53.37
N GLU A 645 -17.32 -16.88 53.87
CA GLU A 645 -17.54 -15.65 53.12
C GLU A 645 -16.21 -14.95 52.78
N SER A 646 -15.20 -15.02 53.64
CA SER A 646 -13.87 -14.50 53.31
C SER A 646 -13.21 -15.33 52.23
N LEU A 647 -13.24 -16.67 52.35
CA LEU A 647 -12.72 -17.55 51.31
C LEU A 647 -13.42 -17.31 49.96
N VAL A 648 -14.73 -17.07 49.95
CA VAL A 648 -15.48 -16.67 48.74
C VAL A 648 -15.01 -15.31 48.20
N ARG A 649 -14.93 -14.26 49.03
CA ARG A 649 -14.40 -12.94 48.62
C ARG A 649 -12.98 -13.03 48.07
N ASP A 650 -12.17 -13.95 48.57
CA ASP A 650 -10.78 -14.10 48.20
C ASP A 650 -10.65 -14.81 46.84
N HIS A 651 -11.47 -15.85 46.59
CA HIS A 651 -11.64 -16.44 45.26
C HIS A 651 -12.27 -15.47 44.25
N GLU A 652 -13.25 -14.65 44.66
CA GLU A 652 -13.85 -13.61 43.81
C GLU A 652 -12.81 -12.56 43.38
N ARG A 653 -11.86 -12.22 44.26
CA ARG A 653 -10.72 -11.36 43.92
C ARG A 653 -9.73 -12.04 42.97
N GLU A 654 -9.34 -13.29 43.24
CA GLU A 654 -8.43 -14.04 42.35
C GLU A 654 -9.04 -14.22 40.95
N VAL A 655 -10.32 -14.60 40.85
CA VAL A 655 -11.05 -14.67 39.58
C VAL A 655 -11.13 -13.30 38.91
N GLY A 656 -11.42 -12.23 39.66
CA GLY A 656 -11.43 -10.86 39.14
C GLY A 656 -10.07 -10.42 38.57
N ASP A 657 -8.97 -10.76 39.24
CA ASP A 657 -7.61 -10.46 38.81
C ASP A 657 -7.17 -11.30 37.60
N LEU A 658 -7.56 -12.58 37.54
CA LEU A 658 -7.37 -13.42 36.35
C LEU A 658 -8.20 -12.92 35.16
N GLU A 659 -9.46 -12.49 35.36
CA GLU A 659 -10.25 -11.81 34.33
C GLU A 659 -9.63 -10.48 33.90
N ASN A 660 -9.01 -9.73 34.80
CA ASN A 660 -8.30 -8.48 34.48
C ASN A 660 -7.04 -8.76 33.64
N GLN A 661 -6.23 -9.75 34.02
CA GLN A 661 -5.06 -10.19 33.25
C GLN A 661 -5.45 -10.70 31.87
N LEU A 662 -6.49 -11.54 31.78
CA LEU A 662 -7.00 -12.06 30.51
C LEU A 662 -7.59 -10.93 29.63
N ARG A 663 -8.28 -9.93 30.20
CA ARG A 663 -8.73 -8.74 29.47
C ARG A 663 -7.56 -7.90 28.97
N ALA A 664 -6.52 -7.69 29.79
CA ALA A 664 -5.32 -6.96 29.40
C ALA A 664 -4.59 -7.64 28.24
N ALA A 665 -4.34 -8.95 28.33
CA ALA A 665 -3.69 -9.73 27.28
C ALA A 665 -4.51 -9.72 25.96
N ASN A 666 -5.83 -9.86 26.04
CA ASN A 666 -6.70 -9.76 24.85
C ASN A 666 -6.70 -8.36 24.22
N MET A 667 -6.67 -7.29 25.03
CA MET A 667 -6.52 -5.92 24.51
C MET A 667 -5.15 -5.72 23.86
N GLU A 668 -4.08 -6.26 24.44
CA GLU A 668 -2.74 -6.18 23.84
C GLU A 668 -2.69 -6.94 22.51
N HIS A 669 -3.23 -8.16 22.44
CA HIS A 669 -3.29 -8.93 21.20
C HIS A 669 -4.16 -8.24 20.12
N GLU A 670 -5.33 -7.69 20.45
CA GLU A 670 -6.10 -6.92 19.45
C GLU A 670 -5.36 -5.65 19.03
N ASN A 671 -4.65 -4.96 19.93
CA ASN A 671 -3.79 -3.83 19.56
C ASN A 671 -2.65 -4.26 18.60
N GLN A 672 -1.92 -5.33 18.91
CA GLN A 672 -0.88 -5.90 18.04
C GLN A 672 -1.44 -6.31 16.66
N ILE A 673 -2.67 -6.86 16.62
CA ILE A 673 -3.40 -7.20 15.40
C ILE A 673 -3.81 -5.93 14.64
N GLN A 674 -4.30 -4.88 15.29
CA GLN A 674 -4.68 -3.61 14.68
C GLN A 674 -3.47 -2.83 14.16
N GLU A 675 -2.34 -2.86 14.85
CA GLU A 675 -1.07 -2.32 14.35
C GLU A 675 -0.53 -3.11 13.16
N SER A 676 -0.70 -4.44 13.16
CA SER A 676 -0.37 -5.27 12.00
C SER A 676 -1.25 -4.91 10.80
N LYS A 677 -2.58 -4.90 10.97
CA LYS A 677 -3.55 -4.44 9.95
C LYS A 677 -3.20 -3.04 9.42
N LYS A 678 -2.78 -2.09 10.27
CA LYS A 678 -2.35 -0.73 9.86
C LYS A 678 -1.05 -0.76 9.05
N ARG A 679 -0.03 -1.49 9.50
CA ARG A 679 1.25 -1.67 8.77
C ARG A 679 1.00 -2.31 7.41
N ASP A 680 0.21 -3.36 7.36
CA ASP A 680 -0.11 -4.09 6.13
C ASP A 680 -0.92 -3.21 5.16
N SER A 681 -1.88 -2.42 5.67
CA SER A 681 -2.64 -1.45 4.87
C SER A 681 -1.75 -0.34 4.30
N GLN A 682 -0.77 0.15 5.07
CA GLN A 682 0.20 1.15 4.61
C GLN A 682 1.12 0.55 3.52
N VAL A 683 1.64 -0.65 3.74
CA VAL A 683 2.48 -1.36 2.75
C VAL A 683 1.68 -1.64 1.47
N LEU A 684 0.40 -2.01 1.55
CA LEU A 684 -0.47 -2.13 0.38
C LEU A 684 -0.63 -0.81 -0.37
N ALA A 685 -0.93 0.30 0.34
CA ALA A 685 -1.04 1.62 -0.28
C ALA A 685 0.27 2.09 -0.93
N ASP A 686 1.42 1.84 -0.30
CA ASP A 686 2.74 2.19 -0.85
C ASP A 686 3.11 1.32 -2.07
N MET A 687 2.70 0.05 -2.09
CA MET A 687 2.86 -0.83 -3.25
C MET A 687 1.91 -0.46 -4.40
N GLU A 688 0.67 -0.09 -4.10
CA GLU A 688 -0.28 0.43 -5.09
C GLU A 688 0.22 1.74 -5.69
N ALA A 689 0.73 2.68 -4.88
CA ALA A 689 1.34 3.91 -5.34
C ALA A 689 2.55 3.67 -6.26
N GLN A 690 3.42 2.71 -5.91
CA GLN A 690 4.53 2.29 -6.77
C GLN A 690 4.04 1.67 -8.10
N VAL A 691 3.03 0.80 -8.06
CA VAL A 691 2.43 0.21 -9.27
C VAL A 691 1.78 1.29 -10.15
N HIS A 692 1.13 2.30 -9.55
CA HIS A 692 0.59 3.44 -10.28
C HIS A 692 1.71 4.28 -10.95
N LYS A 693 2.76 4.63 -10.20
CA LYS A 693 3.93 5.36 -10.73
C LYS A 693 4.63 4.59 -11.87
N LEU A 694 4.81 3.27 -11.73
CA LEU A 694 5.38 2.42 -12.79
C LEU A 694 4.47 2.32 -14.02
N ARG A 695 3.14 2.35 -13.86
CA ARG A 695 2.19 2.43 -14.99
C ARG A 695 2.29 3.78 -15.70
N GLU A 696 2.41 4.89 -14.97
CA GLU A 696 2.60 6.23 -15.53
C GLU A 696 3.94 6.36 -16.27
N GLU A 697 5.03 5.85 -15.69
CA GLU A 697 6.34 5.78 -16.33
C GLU A 697 6.31 4.92 -17.60
N LEU A 698 5.64 3.75 -17.58
CA LEU A 698 5.45 2.91 -18.75
C LEU A 698 4.63 3.61 -19.84
N VAL A 699 3.58 4.35 -19.47
CA VAL A 699 2.78 5.15 -20.42
C VAL A 699 3.61 6.30 -21.01
N SER A 700 4.45 6.96 -20.21
CA SER A 700 5.36 8.02 -20.64
C SER A 700 6.44 7.50 -21.59
N VAL A 701 7.11 6.39 -21.26
CA VAL A 701 8.10 5.75 -22.14
C VAL A 701 7.44 5.25 -23.44
N ASN A 702 6.20 4.76 -23.38
CA ASN A 702 5.44 4.36 -24.57
C ASN A 702 5.02 5.58 -25.43
N SER A 703 4.64 6.72 -24.84
CA SER A 703 4.34 7.94 -25.59
C SER A 703 5.60 8.51 -26.26
N GLN A 704 6.74 8.54 -25.56
CA GLN A 704 8.04 8.90 -26.12
C GLN A 704 8.47 7.94 -27.24
N ARG A 705 8.28 6.62 -27.08
CA ARG A 705 8.56 5.63 -28.14
C ARG A 705 7.68 5.84 -29.37
N LYS A 706 6.39 6.17 -29.18
CA LYS A 706 5.48 6.54 -30.28
C LYS A 706 5.94 7.82 -30.99
N GLN A 707 6.35 8.84 -30.23
CA GLN A 707 6.90 10.08 -30.79
C GLN A 707 8.17 9.80 -31.62
N GLN A 708 9.14 9.04 -31.09
CA GLN A 708 10.35 8.66 -31.82
C GLN A 708 10.06 7.85 -33.08
N LEU A 709 9.00 7.02 -33.09
CA LEU A 709 8.55 6.31 -34.30
C LEU A 709 7.91 7.25 -35.33
N VAL A 710 7.19 8.28 -34.90
CA VAL A 710 6.68 9.34 -35.78
C VAL A 710 7.83 10.18 -36.35
N GLU A 711 8.80 10.58 -35.53
CA GLU A 711 10.00 11.31 -35.96
C GLU A 711 10.84 10.50 -36.97
N LEU A 712 11.05 9.20 -36.72
CA LEU A 712 11.69 8.30 -37.69
C LEU A 712 10.85 8.10 -38.96
N GLY A 713 9.51 8.15 -38.86
CA GLY A 713 8.61 8.14 -40.02
C GLY A 713 8.76 9.40 -40.88
N LEU A 714 8.75 10.57 -40.23
CA LEU A 714 8.95 11.88 -40.88
C LEU A 714 10.34 11.97 -41.54
N LEU A 715 11.41 11.56 -40.85
CA LEU A 715 12.76 11.57 -41.42
C LEU A 715 12.89 10.63 -42.63
N ARG A 716 12.26 9.45 -42.61
CA ARG A 716 12.20 8.53 -43.77
C ARG A 716 11.40 9.13 -44.94
N GLU A 717 10.32 9.84 -44.66
CA GLU A 717 9.54 10.53 -45.70
C GLU A 717 10.29 11.76 -46.24
N GLU A 718 11.02 12.50 -45.41
CA GLU A 718 11.94 13.56 -45.85
C GLU A 718 13.04 13.03 -46.76
N GLU A 719 13.67 11.89 -46.43
CA GLU A 719 14.67 11.23 -47.27
C GLU A 719 14.07 10.70 -48.57
N LYS A 720 12.88 10.10 -48.51
CA LYS A 720 12.14 9.65 -49.70
C LYS A 720 11.83 10.84 -50.62
N GLN A 721 11.32 11.93 -50.08
CA GLN A 721 11.11 13.18 -50.82
C GLN A 721 12.42 13.83 -51.29
N ARG A 722 13.54 13.63 -50.58
CA ARG A 722 14.86 14.08 -51.02
C ARG A 722 15.27 13.29 -52.25
N ALA A 723 15.28 11.96 -52.16
CA ALA A 723 15.56 11.07 -53.27
C ALA A 723 14.63 11.28 -54.48
N THR A 724 13.35 11.63 -54.30
CA THR A 724 12.48 12.01 -55.43
C THR A 724 12.84 13.38 -56.01
N ARG A 725 13.09 14.41 -55.20
CA ARG A 725 13.58 15.72 -55.70
C ARG A 725 14.91 15.57 -56.44
N ASP A 726 15.82 14.76 -55.91
CA ASP A 726 17.13 14.48 -56.49
C ASP A 726 16.96 13.70 -57.82
N HIS A 727 16.02 12.74 -57.89
CA HIS A 727 15.71 12.03 -59.13
C HIS A 727 14.99 12.90 -60.18
N GLU A 728 13.99 13.69 -59.78
CA GLU A 728 13.28 14.66 -60.64
C GLU A 728 14.23 15.72 -61.19
N ALA A 729 15.15 16.18 -60.35
CA ALA A 729 16.26 17.00 -60.77
C ALA A 729 17.10 16.23 -61.79
N ALA A 730 17.64 15.04 -61.47
CA ALA A 730 18.52 14.24 -62.35
C ALA A 730 17.92 14.02 -63.74
N VAL A 731 16.63 13.67 -63.80
CA VAL A 731 15.85 13.55 -65.03
C VAL A 731 15.78 14.88 -65.79
N SER A 732 15.74 16.02 -65.10
CA SER A 732 15.79 17.36 -65.68
C SER A 732 17.18 17.75 -66.22
N LYS A 733 18.30 17.31 -65.62
CA LYS A 733 19.65 17.47 -66.22
C LYS A 733 19.77 16.67 -67.50
N LEU A 734 19.39 15.40 -67.44
CA LEU A 734 19.42 14.50 -68.61
C LEU A 734 18.48 14.99 -69.72
N LYS A 735 17.33 15.57 -69.38
CA LYS A 735 16.47 16.28 -70.35
C LYS A 735 17.15 17.51 -70.93
N ALA A 736 17.75 18.39 -70.12
CA ALA A 736 18.43 19.60 -70.60
C ALA A 736 19.66 19.26 -71.48
N GLU A 737 20.42 18.22 -71.14
CA GLU A 737 21.53 17.68 -71.93
C GLU A 737 21.03 17.06 -73.24
N SER A 738 19.95 16.27 -73.20
CA SER A 738 19.30 15.69 -74.38
C SER A 738 18.72 16.78 -75.30
N GLU A 739 18.09 17.81 -74.75
CA GLU A 739 17.57 18.97 -75.49
C GLU A 739 18.70 19.79 -76.13
N LYS A 740 19.79 20.02 -75.40
CA LYS A 740 21.02 20.65 -75.89
C LYS A 740 21.63 19.83 -77.03
N MET A 741 21.77 18.52 -76.88
CA MET A 741 22.24 17.61 -77.94
C MET A 741 21.28 17.59 -79.14
N ARG A 742 19.96 17.60 -78.91
CA ARG A 742 18.92 17.71 -79.95
C ARG A 742 18.98 19.04 -80.69
N LEU A 743 19.34 20.14 -80.02
CA LEU A 743 19.56 21.45 -80.63
C LEU A 743 20.89 21.51 -81.39
N GLU A 744 21.93 20.85 -80.89
CA GLU A 744 23.22 20.70 -81.58
C GLU A 744 23.05 19.87 -82.86
N LEU A 745 22.38 18.70 -82.82
CA LEU A 745 22.03 17.92 -84.00
C LEU A 745 21.15 18.69 -85.00
N LYS A 746 20.23 19.54 -84.51
CA LYS A 746 19.44 20.41 -85.39
C LYS A 746 20.30 21.53 -86.00
N LYS A 747 21.27 22.10 -85.27
CA LYS A 747 22.25 23.06 -85.83
C LYS A 747 23.16 22.37 -86.88
N THR A 748 23.63 21.14 -86.65
CA THR A 748 24.46 20.42 -87.65
C THR A 748 23.64 20.02 -88.88
N HIS A 749 22.47 19.40 -88.72
CA HIS A 749 21.62 19.05 -89.86
C HIS A 749 21.13 20.28 -90.65
N ALA A 750 20.89 21.42 -89.99
CA ALA A 750 20.60 22.68 -90.69
C ALA A 750 21.80 23.17 -91.51
N ALA A 751 23.02 23.09 -90.97
CA ALA A 751 24.25 23.43 -91.69
C ALA A 751 24.55 22.47 -92.85
N GLU A 752 24.28 21.17 -92.69
CA GLU A 752 24.37 20.15 -93.74
C GLU A 752 23.33 20.37 -94.85
N ALA A 753 22.09 20.67 -94.48
CA ALA A 753 21.02 21.02 -95.40
C ALA A 753 21.33 22.32 -96.16
N GLN A 754 21.87 23.33 -95.48
CA GLN A 754 22.32 24.56 -96.12
C GLN A 754 23.51 24.30 -97.07
N LEU A 755 24.51 23.53 -96.66
CA LEU A 755 25.66 23.18 -97.50
C LEU A 755 25.25 22.35 -98.73
N THR A 756 24.27 21.47 -98.62
CA THR A 756 23.73 20.72 -99.77
C THR A 756 22.88 21.61 -100.67
N LEU A 757 22.12 22.57 -100.11
CA LEU A 757 21.37 23.58 -100.87
C LEU A 757 22.29 24.59 -101.57
N GLU A 758 23.42 24.98 -100.99
CA GLU A 758 24.46 25.81 -101.62
C GLU A 758 25.18 25.05 -102.75
N LYS A 759 25.45 23.75 -102.58
CA LYS A 759 25.93 22.86 -103.65
C LYS A 759 24.89 22.68 -104.77
N ALA A 760 23.61 22.60 -104.43
CA ALA A 760 22.53 22.52 -105.41
C ALA A 760 22.41 23.85 -106.19
N ASN A 761 22.40 24.99 -105.50
CA ASN A 761 22.32 26.32 -106.10
C ASN A 761 23.55 26.68 -106.95
N SER A 762 24.76 26.28 -106.56
CA SER A 762 25.95 26.46 -107.41
C SER A 762 25.88 25.61 -108.68
N ARG A 763 25.40 24.35 -108.58
CA ARG A 763 25.11 23.51 -109.74
C ARG A 763 24.01 24.09 -110.63
N LEU A 764 22.96 24.66 -110.04
CA LEU A 764 21.85 25.29 -110.76
C LEU A 764 22.33 26.54 -111.51
N LYS A 765 23.11 27.42 -110.86
CA LYS A 765 23.77 28.57 -111.51
C LYS A 765 24.73 28.18 -112.62
N GLN A 766 25.46 27.07 -112.48
CA GLN A 766 26.31 26.55 -113.54
C GLN A 766 25.47 26.07 -114.74
N ILE A 767 24.35 25.38 -114.49
CA ILE A 767 23.39 24.98 -115.51
C ILE A 767 22.75 26.20 -116.20
N GLU A 768 22.31 27.22 -115.45
CA GLU A 768 21.81 28.50 -115.99
C GLU A 768 22.84 29.18 -116.89
N LYS A 769 24.12 29.21 -116.48
CA LYS A 769 25.23 29.75 -117.25
C LYS A 769 25.48 28.96 -118.54
N GLU A 770 25.38 27.63 -118.50
CA GLU A 770 25.49 26.78 -119.69
C GLU A 770 24.30 26.95 -120.65
N TYR A 771 23.07 27.06 -120.15
CA TYR A 771 21.89 27.27 -120.99
C TYR A 771 21.83 28.69 -121.57
N THR A 772 22.18 29.72 -120.81
CA THR A 772 22.31 31.09 -121.35
C THR A 772 23.44 31.20 -122.36
N GLN A 773 24.58 30.52 -122.16
CA GLN A 773 25.64 30.46 -123.18
C GLN A 773 25.23 29.66 -124.43
N LYS A 774 24.48 28.56 -124.29
CA LYS A 774 23.89 27.81 -125.42
C LYS A 774 22.89 28.67 -126.19
N LEU A 775 22.02 29.41 -125.48
CA LEU A 775 21.06 30.32 -126.08
C LEU A 775 21.76 31.45 -126.84
N ALA A 776 22.74 32.12 -126.24
CA ALA A 776 23.53 33.17 -126.89
C ALA A 776 24.25 32.67 -128.15
N LYS A 777 24.86 31.47 -128.11
CA LYS A 777 25.46 30.82 -129.29
C LYS A 777 24.42 30.49 -130.37
N SER A 778 23.25 30.01 -129.98
CA SER A 778 22.15 29.75 -130.91
C SER A 778 21.65 31.05 -131.58
N SER A 779 21.45 32.12 -130.81
CA SER A 779 21.08 33.44 -131.32
C SER A 779 22.15 34.03 -132.25
N GLN A 780 23.44 33.85 -131.93
CA GLN A 780 24.53 34.24 -132.81
C GLN A 780 24.48 33.48 -134.15
N VAL A 781 24.38 32.15 -134.12
CA VAL A 781 24.28 31.33 -135.35
C VAL A 781 23.03 31.69 -136.16
N ILE A 782 21.90 31.98 -135.51
CA ILE A 782 20.68 32.47 -136.19
C ILE A 782 20.92 33.82 -136.86
N ALA A 783 21.63 34.75 -136.22
CA ALA A 783 21.97 36.05 -136.82
C ALA A 783 22.96 35.92 -137.99
N GLU A 784 23.95 35.02 -137.89
CA GLU A 784 24.90 34.71 -138.98
C GLU A 784 24.19 34.05 -140.18
N LEU A 785 23.24 33.15 -139.93
CA LEU A 785 22.38 32.56 -140.96
C LEU A 785 21.41 33.58 -141.58
N GLN A 786 20.86 34.51 -140.80
CA GLN A 786 20.04 35.62 -141.32
C GLN A 786 20.88 36.60 -142.17
N GLY A 787 22.12 36.86 -141.78
CA GLY A 787 23.08 37.66 -142.55
C GLY A 787 23.41 37.02 -143.90
N THR A 788 23.75 35.73 -143.92
CA THR A 788 24.06 35.00 -145.16
C THR A 788 22.83 34.81 -146.07
N VAL A 789 21.63 34.59 -145.52
CA VAL A 789 20.37 34.60 -146.29
C VAL A 789 20.11 35.99 -146.90
N SER A 790 20.49 37.07 -146.20
CA SER A 790 20.33 38.44 -146.72
C SER A 790 21.32 38.74 -147.85
N SER A 791 22.61 38.39 -147.71
CA SER A 791 23.60 38.58 -148.77
C SER A 791 23.28 37.74 -150.01
N LEU A 792 22.83 36.49 -149.84
CA LEU A 792 22.41 35.64 -150.96
C LEU A 792 21.16 36.19 -151.69
N ARG A 793 20.24 36.85 -150.98
CA ARG A 793 19.10 37.57 -151.60
C ARG A 793 19.58 38.79 -152.39
N GLU A 794 20.51 39.57 -151.85
CA GLU A 794 21.10 40.70 -152.58
C GLU A 794 21.86 40.23 -153.84
N ASP A 795 22.74 39.23 -153.73
CA ASP A 795 23.51 38.76 -154.89
C ASP A 795 22.63 38.06 -155.94
N SER A 796 21.57 37.34 -155.53
CA SER A 796 20.55 36.84 -156.45
C SER A 796 19.83 37.98 -157.20
N SER A 797 19.44 39.05 -156.49
CA SER A 797 18.82 40.24 -157.09
C SER A 797 19.77 40.97 -158.04
N ARG A 798 21.04 41.13 -157.66
CA ARG A 798 22.10 41.71 -158.51
C ARG A 798 22.34 40.87 -159.77
N GLN A 799 22.36 39.55 -159.66
CA GLN A 799 22.48 38.64 -160.81
C GLN A 799 21.26 38.73 -161.74
N GLN A 800 20.05 38.80 -161.19
CA GLN A 800 18.82 38.98 -161.97
C GLN A 800 18.83 40.31 -162.74
N LEU A 801 19.13 41.43 -162.06
CA LEU A 801 19.27 42.75 -162.71
C LEU A 801 20.37 42.77 -163.79
N ALA A 802 21.47 42.03 -163.61
CA ALA A 802 22.51 41.89 -164.61
C ALA A 802 22.07 41.05 -165.82
N ALA A 803 21.23 40.02 -165.61
CA ALA A 803 20.65 39.22 -166.69
C ALA A 803 19.58 40.00 -167.48
N GLU A 804 18.70 40.73 -166.79
CA GLU A 804 17.67 41.59 -167.39
C GLU A 804 18.28 42.68 -168.27
N ARG A 805 19.36 43.35 -167.82
CA ARG A 805 20.10 44.32 -168.64
C ARG A 805 20.72 43.70 -169.88
N ARG A 806 21.35 42.52 -169.77
CA ARG A 806 21.90 41.79 -170.92
C ARG A 806 20.82 41.41 -171.93
N LEU A 807 19.62 41.05 -171.46
CA LEU A 807 18.47 40.76 -172.32
C LEU A 807 18.02 42.03 -173.06
N GLN A 808 17.89 43.16 -172.37
CA GLN A 808 17.55 44.45 -172.98
C GLN A 808 18.59 44.91 -174.02
N ASP A 809 19.89 44.78 -173.73
CA ASP A 809 20.96 45.12 -174.67
C ASP A 809 20.94 44.24 -175.94
N VAL A 810 20.57 42.95 -175.81
CA VAL A 810 20.42 42.04 -176.95
C VAL A 810 19.16 42.37 -177.76
N VAL A 811 18.02 42.61 -177.11
CA VAL A 811 16.78 43.03 -177.78
C VAL A 811 17.00 44.32 -178.57
N ARG A 812 17.61 45.34 -177.97
CA ARG A 812 17.85 46.62 -178.66
C ARG A 812 18.76 46.47 -179.87
N LYS A 813 19.79 45.60 -179.81
CA LYS A 813 20.63 45.28 -180.97
C LYS A 813 19.85 44.63 -182.10
N PHE A 814 18.95 43.67 -181.81
CA PHE A 814 18.08 43.09 -182.83
C PHE A 814 17.12 44.13 -183.43
N GLU A 815 16.66 45.12 -182.66
CA GLU A 815 15.84 46.22 -183.16
C GLU A 815 16.65 47.20 -184.03
N ASP A 816 17.87 47.55 -183.62
CA ASP A 816 18.82 48.37 -184.39
C ASP A 816 19.19 47.69 -185.72
N GLU A 817 19.47 46.37 -185.73
CA GLU A 817 19.75 45.56 -186.92
C GLU A 817 18.53 45.46 -187.85
N LYS A 818 17.33 45.24 -187.30
CA LYS A 818 16.07 45.26 -188.05
C LYS A 818 15.85 46.61 -188.74
N LEU A 819 16.09 47.72 -188.04
CA LEU A 819 16.00 49.07 -188.61
C LEU A 819 17.11 49.37 -189.62
N GLN A 820 18.30 48.78 -189.47
CA GLN A 820 19.37 48.84 -190.46
C GLN A 820 18.95 48.16 -191.77
N LEU A 821 18.47 46.91 -191.69
CA LEU A 821 18.02 46.13 -192.85
C LEU A 821 16.84 46.77 -193.59
N ILE A 822 15.89 47.37 -192.86
CA ILE A 822 14.79 48.14 -193.48
C ILE A 822 15.35 49.31 -194.31
N ARG A 823 16.23 50.12 -193.72
CA ARG A 823 16.87 51.26 -194.42
C ARG A 823 17.78 50.85 -195.58
N GLU A 824 18.28 49.62 -195.60
CA GLU A 824 19.06 49.06 -196.72
C GLU A 824 18.15 48.60 -197.85
N ASN A 825 17.04 47.92 -197.53
CA ASN A 825 16.03 47.51 -198.50
C ASN A 825 15.33 48.73 -199.13
N GLU A 826 15.00 49.75 -198.35
CA GLU A 826 14.47 51.03 -198.85
C GLU A 826 15.43 51.71 -199.83
N ARG A 827 16.74 51.74 -199.53
CA ARG A 827 17.76 52.26 -200.45
C ARG A 827 17.85 51.45 -201.75
N ALA A 828 17.76 50.11 -201.68
CA ALA A 828 17.75 49.26 -202.86
C ALA A 828 16.50 49.50 -203.74
N VAL A 829 15.32 49.60 -203.11
CA VAL A 829 14.06 49.93 -203.80
C VAL A 829 14.12 51.32 -204.43
N GLN A 830 14.73 52.31 -203.76
CA GLN A 830 14.90 53.66 -204.28
C GLN A 830 15.84 53.68 -205.51
N ALA A 831 16.99 52.98 -205.44
CA ALA A 831 17.91 52.86 -206.56
C ALA A 831 17.27 52.17 -207.78
N LEU A 832 16.50 51.09 -207.57
CA LEU A 832 15.76 50.41 -208.63
C LEU A 832 14.66 51.30 -209.25
N ARG A 833 14.00 52.15 -208.45
CA ARG A 833 13.07 53.17 -208.96
C ARG A 833 13.78 54.22 -209.81
N GLU A 834 14.96 54.68 -209.40
CA GLU A 834 15.75 55.65 -210.16
C GLU A 834 16.30 55.07 -211.47
N GLU A 835 16.74 53.81 -211.48
CA GLU A 835 17.04 53.09 -212.73
C GLU A 835 15.82 52.98 -213.64
N LEU A 836 14.66 52.61 -213.11
CA LEU A 836 13.43 52.44 -213.91
C LEU A 836 12.92 53.78 -214.46
N GLU A 837 13.01 54.86 -213.68
CA GLU A 837 12.75 56.23 -214.12
C GLU A 837 13.77 56.68 -215.18
N ASN A 838 15.05 56.31 -215.06
CA ASN A 838 16.08 56.59 -216.07
C ASN A 838 15.90 55.78 -217.36
N ARG A 839 15.47 54.51 -217.28
CA ARG A 839 15.02 53.72 -218.43
C ARG A 839 13.81 54.36 -219.10
N SER A 840 12.83 54.81 -218.32
CA SER A 840 11.65 55.53 -218.82
C SER A 840 12.00 56.87 -219.46
N LYS A 841 12.98 57.61 -218.94
CA LYS A 841 13.54 58.82 -219.57
C LYS A 841 14.30 58.50 -220.85
N GLN A 842 15.06 57.39 -220.91
CA GLN A 842 15.69 56.93 -222.16
C GLN A 842 14.65 56.61 -223.23
N VAL A 843 13.61 55.84 -222.88
CA VAL A 843 12.47 55.54 -223.78
C VAL A 843 11.82 56.84 -224.25
N ARG A 844 11.44 57.74 -223.34
CA ARG A 844 10.90 59.08 -223.69
C ARG A 844 11.85 59.93 -224.54
N SER A 845 13.17 59.73 -224.45
CA SER A 845 14.16 60.38 -225.34
C SER A 845 14.18 59.74 -226.73
N MET A 846 14.05 58.42 -226.82
CA MET A 846 14.01 57.68 -228.08
C MET A 846 12.67 57.89 -228.80
N GLU A 847 11.56 57.94 -228.07
CA GLU A 847 10.25 58.38 -228.57
C GLU A 847 10.29 59.82 -229.07
N LYS A 848 10.89 60.76 -228.34
CA LYS A 848 11.10 62.13 -228.83
C LYS A 848 12.00 62.19 -230.05
N LYS A 849 13.04 61.36 -230.17
CA LYS A 849 13.88 61.27 -231.38
C LYS A 849 13.14 60.63 -232.56
N LEU A 850 12.25 59.68 -232.29
CA LEU A 850 11.38 59.09 -233.30
C LEU A 850 10.35 60.12 -233.79
N GLN A 851 9.68 60.83 -232.88
CA GLN A 851 8.80 61.96 -233.20
C GLN A 851 9.54 63.10 -233.90
N GLN A 852 10.80 63.38 -233.55
CA GLN A 852 11.63 64.36 -234.26
C GLN A 852 11.92 63.88 -235.69
N LYS A 853 12.22 62.59 -235.90
CA LYS A 853 12.40 62.01 -237.24
C LYS A 853 11.11 61.91 -238.05
N GLU A 854 10.00 61.66 -237.38
CA GLU A 854 8.66 61.63 -237.95
C GLU A 854 8.24 63.05 -238.36
N LEU A 855 8.51 64.06 -237.52
CA LEU A 855 8.36 65.48 -237.83
C LEU A 855 9.30 65.88 -238.99
N GLU A 856 10.58 65.53 -238.98
CA GLU A 856 11.51 65.78 -240.09
C GLU A 856 11.01 65.16 -241.41
N SER A 857 10.39 63.97 -241.36
CA SER A 857 9.79 63.34 -242.55
C SER A 857 8.48 64.00 -242.99
N GLN A 858 7.66 64.49 -242.05
CA GLN A 858 6.47 65.31 -242.33
C GLN A 858 6.86 66.70 -242.86
N GLU A 859 7.96 67.29 -242.37
CA GLU A 859 8.57 68.52 -242.87
C GLU A 859 9.17 68.30 -244.26
N GLN A 860 9.75 67.14 -244.57
CA GLN A 860 10.17 66.80 -245.93
C GLN A 860 8.99 66.55 -246.88
N ILE A 861 7.89 65.93 -246.41
CA ILE A 861 6.62 65.89 -247.16
C ILE A 861 6.05 67.31 -247.35
N THR A 862 6.26 68.20 -246.39
CA THR A 862 5.85 69.62 -246.48
C THR A 862 6.76 70.42 -247.41
N TYR A 863 8.06 70.11 -247.47
CA TYR A 863 9.01 70.67 -248.44
C TYR A 863 8.67 70.22 -249.86
N ILE A 864 8.35 68.93 -250.06
CA ILE A 864 7.84 68.41 -251.34
C ILE A 864 6.49 69.06 -251.70
N ARG A 865 5.62 69.35 -250.72
CA ARG A 865 4.41 70.17 -250.94
C ARG A 865 4.77 71.59 -251.36
N GLN A 866 5.77 72.24 -250.77
CA GLN A 866 6.19 73.60 -251.13
C GLN A 866 6.87 73.66 -252.51
N GLU A 867 7.68 72.68 -252.90
CA GLU A 867 8.16 72.54 -254.30
C GLU A 867 7.01 72.27 -255.30
N TYR A 868 5.91 71.67 -254.83
CA TYR A 868 4.67 71.58 -255.61
C TYR A 868 3.70 72.77 -255.43
N GLU A 869 4.04 73.76 -254.60
CA GLU A 869 3.32 75.02 -254.44
C GLU A 869 3.97 76.14 -255.29
N THR A 870 5.29 76.10 -255.49
CA THR A 870 5.98 76.84 -256.56
C THR A 870 5.58 76.40 -257.97
N LYS A 871 4.97 75.21 -258.11
CA LYS A 871 4.42 74.65 -259.37
C LYS A 871 3.37 75.52 -260.07
N PHE A 872 2.78 76.52 -259.40
CA PHE A 872 1.53 77.16 -259.84
C PHE A 872 1.54 78.66 -260.12
N LYS A 873 2.67 79.38 -260.01
CA LYS A 873 2.73 80.85 -260.27
C LYS A 873 3.33 81.29 -261.62
N GLY A 874 3.56 80.37 -262.57
CA GLY A 874 4.38 80.67 -263.78
C GLY A 874 3.93 80.07 -265.13
N LEU A 875 2.63 79.88 -265.40
CA LEU A 875 2.13 79.07 -266.53
C LEU A 875 1.59 79.83 -267.78
N MET A 876 2.05 81.06 -268.10
CA MET A 876 1.54 81.82 -269.27
C MET A 876 2.63 82.24 -270.30
N PRO A 877 2.27 82.46 -271.59
CA PRO A 877 3.23 82.78 -272.65
C PRO A 877 3.71 84.24 -272.58
N ALA A 878 5.02 84.47 -272.68
CA ALA A 878 5.63 85.78 -272.42
C ALA A 878 5.36 86.89 -273.46
N SER A 879 4.91 86.55 -274.69
CA SER A 879 4.57 87.53 -275.73
C SER A 879 3.47 88.47 -275.21
N LEU A 880 2.32 87.88 -274.89
CA LEU A 880 1.29 88.49 -274.07
C LEU A 880 1.72 88.48 -272.58
N ARG A 881 2.86 89.12 -272.27
CA ARG A 881 3.16 89.75 -270.97
C ARG A 881 3.84 91.10 -271.14
N GLN A 882 4.82 91.20 -272.05
CA GLN A 882 5.18 92.53 -272.57
C GLN A 882 4.07 93.11 -273.47
N GLU A 883 3.11 92.29 -273.91
CA GLU A 883 1.88 92.74 -274.57
C GLU A 883 0.57 92.42 -273.79
N LEU A 884 0.54 91.65 -272.68
CA LEU A 884 -0.66 91.62 -271.80
C LEU A 884 -0.75 92.90 -270.94
N GLU A 885 0.37 93.47 -270.51
CA GLU A 885 0.37 94.47 -269.43
C GLU A 885 0.02 95.88 -269.93
N ASP A 886 0.59 96.31 -271.06
CA ASP A 886 0.43 97.68 -271.56
C ASP A 886 -0.77 97.82 -272.52
N THR A 887 -1.04 96.80 -273.35
CA THR A 887 -2.19 96.81 -274.27
C THR A 887 -3.53 96.72 -273.51
N ILE A 888 -3.61 95.90 -272.46
CA ILE A 888 -4.81 95.83 -271.61
C ILE A 888 -4.83 96.98 -270.59
N SER A 889 -3.70 97.65 -270.32
CA SER A 889 -3.75 98.98 -269.70
C SER A 889 -4.44 100.03 -270.59
N SER A 890 -4.43 99.88 -271.92
CA SER A 890 -5.32 100.65 -272.81
C SER A 890 -6.80 100.36 -272.53
N LEU A 891 -7.20 99.09 -272.41
CA LEU A 891 -8.60 98.72 -272.12
C LEU A 891 -9.05 98.95 -270.66
N LYS A 892 -8.13 99.07 -269.69
CA LYS A 892 -8.41 99.64 -268.36
C LYS A 892 -8.95 101.08 -268.43
N SER A 893 -8.76 101.79 -269.54
CA SER A 893 -9.39 103.08 -269.81
C SER A 893 -10.86 102.94 -270.28
N GLN A 894 -11.21 101.90 -271.04
CA GLN A 894 -12.51 101.82 -271.72
C GLN A 894 -13.61 101.04 -270.96
N VAL A 895 -13.29 99.95 -270.25
CA VAL A 895 -14.30 99.28 -269.38
C VAL A 895 -14.74 100.22 -268.24
N ASN A 896 -13.83 101.07 -267.79
CA ASN A 896 -14.02 102.18 -266.85
C ASN A 896 -15.06 103.24 -267.34
N PHE A 897 -15.46 103.20 -268.61
CA PHE A 897 -16.41 104.13 -269.20
C PHE A 897 -17.84 103.59 -269.30
N LEU A 898 -18.03 102.33 -269.72
CA LEU A 898 -19.38 101.77 -269.87
C LEU A 898 -20.06 101.47 -268.54
N GLN A 899 -19.34 100.89 -267.57
CA GLN A 899 -19.99 100.41 -266.36
C GLN A 899 -20.27 101.53 -265.34
N LYS A 900 -19.65 102.72 -265.49
CA LYS A 900 -20.16 104.01 -264.96
C LYS A 900 -21.60 104.35 -265.39
N ARG A 901 -22.20 103.57 -266.29
CA ARG A 901 -23.60 103.70 -266.74
C ARG A 901 -24.41 102.39 -266.64
N ALA A 902 -23.94 101.41 -265.86
CA ALA A 902 -24.66 100.17 -265.55
C ALA A 902 -24.45 99.66 -264.11
N SER A 903 -23.38 100.08 -263.42
CA SER A 903 -23.42 100.34 -261.96
C SER A 903 -24.29 101.57 -261.62
N VAL A 904 -25.05 102.07 -262.60
CA VAL A 904 -26.21 102.95 -262.45
C VAL A 904 -27.51 102.13 -262.36
N LEU A 905 -27.54 100.85 -262.78
CA LEU A 905 -28.78 100.05 -262.86
C LEU A 905 -28.81 98.84 -261.90
N GLN A 906 -27.64 98.33 -261.54
CA GLN A 906 -27.39 97.71 -260.23
C GLN A 906 -26.18 98.47 -259.66
N ASP A 907 -26.36 99.67 -259.08
CA ASP A 907 -27.46 100.05 -258.18
C ASP A 907 -28.49 101.09 -258.69
N GLU A 908 -29.54 100.65 -259.40
CA GLU A 908 -30.89 101.22 -259.25
C GLU A 908 -31.91 100.18 -258.78
N LEU A 909 -31.66 98.86 -258.97
CA LEU A 909 -32.51 97.78 -258.40
C LEU A 909 -31.78 96.69 -257.58
N THR A 910 -30.67 97.06 -256.93
CA THR A 910 -30.45 96.61 -255.53
C THR A 910 -31.23 97.50 -254.54
N ALA A 911 -31.89 98.55 -255.01
CA ALA A 911 -33.20 98.85 -254.46
C ALA A 911 -34.07 97.60 -254.67
N TYR A 912 -34.59 96.99 -253.62
CA TYR A 912 -35.51 97.74 -252.79
C TYR A 912 -35.46 97.47 -251.29
N GLN A 913 -35.09 96.26 -250.90
CA GLN A 913 -35.44 95.69 -249.59
C GLN A 913 -34.24 94.90 -249.05
N SER A 914 -33.82 95.12 -247.80
CA SER A 914 -34.74 95.02 -246.65
C SER A 914 -34.67 96.14 -245.60
N ARG A 915 -34.31 97.37 -245.99
CA ARG A 915 -34.42 98.60 -245.15
C ARG A 915 -33.62 98.58 -243.82
N ARG A 916 -32.53 97.80 -243.73
CA ARG A 916 -31.59 97.76 -242.60
C ARG A 916 -30.22 97.33 -243.08
#